data_AF-A0A1G0EHB5-F1
#
_entry.id   AF-A0A1G0EHB5-F1
#
_cell.length_a   1.000
_cell.length_b   1.000
_cell.length_c   1.000
_cell.angle_alpha   90.00
_cell.angle_beta   90.00
_cell.angle_gamma   90.00
#
_symmetry.space_group_name_H-M   'P 1'
#
loop_
_entity.id
_entity.type
_entity.pdbx_description
1 polymer ?
#
loop_
_entity_poly.entity_id
_entity_poly.type
_entity_poly.pdbx_seq_one_letter_code
_entity_poly.pdbx_strand_id
1 'polypeptide(L)'
;MTDPSRAVNLLAQLEHLNEQQLRRLLVEHLTKQKLGLYWEANAIERDAALNADLVLPRLVEEWSHRPAPSPLAPLPEGEGNRLPLPPGEGWGGGAFHRNLIIEGDNYDSLRLLRATHAGKIRVIYIDPPYNTGNKDWVYNDDYVGKNDRWRHSQWLEFLYRRLTLARDLLTPEGVILVSINDENRARLELLMDEVFPGMRLGSLVWRTKDTGNDLSQRFSHVHEHVLVYANAGFKFNGRATDRSKFRNPDNDARGDWSPQPLTKAHTYTDRENTYYPIQDPDTGYWYPCDPDSVWRFASENEIRKRLNGDEAAIEAALKGLRSDTIEQLIGKKLIYFPSCKPSEVMQYASREDLLAALKAGKGPMLPKKKTPLLRADLPDLDFWIGKPIATGRPSRKELWTAKPEEDRLAPLSSWIAGMNEEVSALEECEDDEPVVLRSTRGGVATDEVKEALGSKSFPHPKPLSLIKGLLSQATQPNDIVLDFFAGSGTTGQAVLELNAEDAGQRRFILCSSTEANSKEPDKNLCRDVCAERMRRVINGYGGKAGYTPEQGGEFAYLQLDKVEAADAHFEVDAAHAFQLLALKRLGVVCASTEGAVQRLGRVEDCELLVCNDVNAEAIEILAAWPQQHGAARLAIYSTRPKTLSEQLAARGVEAHCYSLMDALLSGQRGNAA
;
A
#
# COMPACT_ATOMS: atom_id res chain seq x y z
N MET A 1 21.51 -22.19 29.08
CA MET A 1 22.82 -22.86 29.13
C MET A 1 22.75 -24.16 28.34
N THR A 2 23.11 -24.13 27.06
CA THR A 2 23.31 -25.35 26.28
C THR A 2 24.59 -26.04 26.77
N ASP A 3 24.42 -27.23 27.32
CA ASP A 3 25.51 -28.07 27.79
C ASP A 3 26.51 -28.35 26.63
N PRO A 4 27.77 -27.88 26.72
CA PRO A 4 28.81 -28.16 25.72
C PRO A 4 29.04 -29.66 25.52
N SER A 5 28.66 -30.49 26.50
CA SER A 5 28.79 -31.96 26.43
C SER A 5 27.99 -32.57 25.28
N ARG A 6 26.90 -31.93 24.82
CA ARG A 6 26.01 -32.48 23.78
C ARG A 6 26.60 -32.37 22.37
N ALA A 7 27.29 -31.28 22.05
CA ALA A 7 27.97 -31.09 20.76
C ALA A 7 29.23 -31.96 20.66
N VAL A 8 29.97 -32.09 21.76
CA VAL A 8 31.13 -32.98 21.87
C VAL A 8 30.71 -34.46 21.74
N ASN A 9 29.54 -34.84 22.28
CA ASN A 9 29.00 -36.20 22.14
C ASN A 9 28.68 -36.56 20.68
N LEU A 10 28.16 -35.61 19.89
CA LEU A 10 27.77 -35.87 18.51
C LEU A 10 29.00 -36.08 17.62
N LEU A 11 30.03 -35.24 17.75
CA LEU A 11 31.26 -35.35 16.98
C LEU A 11 32.05 -36.61 17.35
N ALA A 12 32.12 -36.96 18.64
CA ALA A 12 32.75 -38.21 19.09
C ALA A 12 32.04 -39.47 18.58
N GLN A 13 30.71 -39.42 18.39
CA GLN A 13 29.96 -40.53 17.79
C GLN A 13 30.22 -40.68 16.28
N LEU A 14 30.57 -39.59 15.58
CA LEU A 14 30.87 -39.59 14.14
C LEU A 14 32.28 -40.12 13.84
N GLU A 15 33.24 -39.95 14.76
CA GLU A 15 34.63 -40.42 14.60
C GLU A 15 34.77 -41.95 14.48
N HIS A 16 33.80 -42.71 14.99
CA HIS A 16 33.79 -44.17 14.95
C HIS A 16 33.03 -44.77 13.76
N LEU A 17 32.46 -43.93 12.88
CA LEU A 17 31.71 -44.39 11.72
C LEU A 17 32.64 -44.53 10.50
N ASN A 18 32.56 -45.68 9.82
CA ASN A 18 33.25 -45.84 8.56
C ASN A 18 32.54 -45.06 7.43
N GLU A 19 33.23 -44.87 6.30
CA GLU A 19 32.73 -44.07 5.17
C GLU A 19 31.34 -44.50 4.69
N GLN A 20 31.06 -45.80 4.72
CA GLN A 20 29.79 -46.36 4.27
C GLN A 20 28.65 -46.08 5.27
N GLN A 21 28.93 -46.14 6.57
CA GLN A 21 28.00 -45.77 7.63
C GLN A 21 27.73 -44.28 7.63
N LEU A 22 28.75 -43.45 7.41
CA LEU A 22 28.61 -41.99 7.32
C LEU A 22 27.73 -41.60 6.14
N ARG A 23 27.99 -42.16 4.94
CA ARG A 23 27.14 -41.96 3.75
C ARG A 23 25.71 -42.39 4.00
N ARG A 24 25.49 -43.53 4.67
CA ARG A 24 24.14 -44.00 5.02
C ARG A 24 23.44 -43.06 5.99
N LEU A 25 24.11 -42.60 7.04
CA LEU A 25 23.57 -41.65 8.02
C LEU A 25 23.23 -40.31 7.36
N LEU A 26 24.08 -39.84 6.46
CA LEU A 26 23.85 -38.62 5.67
C LEU A 26 22.64 -38.80 4.75
N VAL A 27 22.56 -39.90 4.01
CA VAL A 27 21.41 -40.22 3.14
C VAL A 27 20.15 -40.36 3.97
N GLU A 28 20.17 -41.06 5.10
CA GLU A 28 19.04 -41.24 6.00
C GLU A 28 18.58 -39.91 6.58
N HIS A 29 19.49 -39.02 6.98
CA HIS A 29 19.16 -37.67 7.44
C HIS A 29 18.58 -36.78 6.33
N LEU A 30 19.13 -36.85 5.11
CA LEU A 30 18.67 -36.08 3.95
C LEU A 30 17.34 -36.61 3.38
N THR A 31 17.08 -37.92 3.50
CA THR A 31 15.89 -38.58 2.95
C THR A 31 14.76 -38.72 3.96
N LYS A 32 15.02 -38.62 5.27
CA LYS A 32 14.00 -38.66 6.32
C LYS A 32 12.84 -37.72 5.99
N GLN A 33 11.64 -38.29 5.91
CA GLN A 33 10.41 -37.56 5.61
C GLN A 33 10.09 -36.67 6.83
N LYS A 34 10.37 -35.36 6.74
CA LYS A 34 9.98 -34.39 7.77
C LYS A 34 8.54 -33.96 7.45
N LEU A 35 7.60 -34.28 8.32
CA LEU A 35 6.19 -33.88 8.19
C LEU A 35 5.97 -32.63 9.05
N GLY A 36 5.44 -31.55 8.46
CA GLY A 36 5.17 -30.27 9.14
C GLY A 36 6.20 -29.16 8.87
N LEU A 37 5.84 -27.93 9.23
CA LEU A 37 6.74 -26.78 9.27
C LEU A 37 7.75 -26.99 10.42
N TYR A 38 8.89 -27.64 10.15
CA TYR A 38 9.96 -27.74 11.15
C TYR A 38 11.37 -27.57 10.55
N TRP A 39 12.11 -26.73 11.26
CA TRP A 39 13.45 -26.21 11.05
C TRP A 39 14.54 -27.23 11.37
N GLU A 40 15.74 -27.03 10.80
CA GLU A 40 17.02 -27.20 11.50
C GLU A 40 18.19 -26.86 10.55
N ALA A 41 18.74 -25.66 10.70
CA ALA A 41 20.15 -25.34 10.49
C ALA A 41 20.44 -23.93 11.07
N ASN A 42 21.40 -23.87 11.99
CA ASN A 42 21.92 -22.71 12.73
C ASN A 42 21.10 -22.21 13.93
N ALA A 43 20.87 -23.10 14.90
CA ALA A 43 20.34 -22.71 16.22
C ALA A 43 21.28 -21.78 17.02
N ILE A 44 22.59 -21.71 16.74
CA ILE A 44 23.53 -20.93 17.59
C ILE A 44 23.53 -19.43 17.24
N GLU A 45 23.51 -19.04 15.96
CA GLU A 45 23.37 -17.63 15.56
C GLU A 45 21.91 -17.16 15.56
N ARG A 46 20.96 -18.07 15.30
CA ARG A 46 19.51 -17.80 15.40
C ARG A 46 19.07 -17.65 16.85
N ASP A 47 19.61 -18.43 17.79
CA ASP A 47 19.37 -18.20 19.22
C ASP A 47 20.01 -16.88 19.65
N ALA A 48 21.22 -16.50 19.21
CA ALA A 48 21.78 -15.18 19.56
C ALA A 48 20.93 -14.01 19.00
N ALA A 49 20.36 -14.11 17.80
CA ALA A 49 19.45 -13.08 17.25
C ALA A 49 18.04 -13.12 17.86
N LEU A 50 17.60 -14.27 18.40
CA LEU A 50 16.35 -14.42 19.15
C LEU A 50 16.52 -14.09 20.65
N ASN A 51 17.75 -14.16 21.18
CA ASN A 51 18.10 -13.91 22.58
C ASN A 51 18.64 -12.50 22.82
N ALA A 52 19.18 -11.82 21.80
CA ALA A 52 19.43 -10.39 21.88
C ALA A 52 18.09 -9.68 22.08
N ASP A 53 17.82 -9.30 23.32
CA ASP A 53 16.53 -8.75 23.74
C ASP A 53 16.35 -7.31 23.26
N LEU A 54 17.45 -6.61 22.94
CA LEU A 54 17.42 -5.20 22.56
C LEU A 54 18.10 -4.94 21.21
N VAL A 55 17.42 -4.15 20.39
CA VAL A 55 17.91 -3.62 19.12
C VAL A 55 17.91 -2.10 19.24
N LEU A 56 19.10 -1.50 19.30
CA LEU A 56 19.27 -0.09 19.60
C LEU A 56 19.82 0.66 18.39
N PRO A 57 19.28 1.86 18.08
CA PRO A 57 19.75 2.65 16.96
C PRO A 57 21.03 3.40 17.32
N ARG A 58 22.01 3.35 16.43
CA ARG A 58 23.19 4.21 16.45
C ARG A 58 23.20 5.10 15.22
N LEU A 59 23.22 6.42 15.43
CA LEU A 59 23.37 7.39 14.35
C LEU A 59 24.79 7.38 13.81
N VAL A 60 24.93 7.28 12.48
CA VAL A 60 26.19 7.45 11.77
C VAL A 60 26.12 8.76 11.00
N GLU A 61 26.61 9.84 11.60
CA GLU A 61 26.52 11.18 11.02
C GLU A 61 27.27 11.29 9.68
N GLU A 62 28.42 10.64 9.55
CA GLU A 62 29.25 10.66 8.34
C GLU A 62 28.48 10.18 7.09
N TRP A 63 27.55 9.23 7.27
CA TRP A 63 26.80 8.65 6.16
C TRP A 63 25.38 9.20 6.02
N SER A 64 24.95 9.97 7.02
CA SER A 64 23.71 10.75 6.98
C SER A 64 23.85 11.90 5.98
N HIS A 65 22.71 12.46 5.53
CA HIS A 65 22.75 13.54 4.55
C HIS A 65 21.71 14.61 4.81
N ARG A 66 22.16 15.86 4.77
CA ARG A 66 21.30 17.05 4.79
C ARG A 66 21.94 18.13 3.91
N PRO A 67 21.30 18.56 2.82
CA PRO A 67 21.78 19.68 2.04
C PRO A 67 21.64 20.98 2.85
N ALA A 68 22.50 21.95 2.58
CA ALA A 68 22.40 23.27 3.18
C ALA A 68 21.05 23.92 2.80
N PRO A 69 20.41 24.69 3.70
CA PRO A 69 19.19 25.41 3.37
C PRO A 69 19.43 26.34 2.18
N SER A 70 18.55 26.28 1.18
CA SER A 70 18.67 27.11 -0.03
C SER A 70 18.32 28.56 0.29
N PRO A 71 19.18 29.55 -0.05
CA PRO A 71 18.88 30.97 0.19
C PRO A 71 17.82 31.57 -0.74
N LEU A 72 17.26 30.83 -1.71
CA LEU A 72 16.55 31.38 -2.88
C LEU A 72 15.13 30.82 -3.17
N ALA A 73 14.46 30.14 -2.23
CA ALA A 73 13.08 29.71 -2.48
C ALA A 73 12.07 30.58 -1.68
N PRO A 74 11.44 31.60 -2.30
CA PRO A 74 10.19 32.11 -1.75
C PRO A 74 9.15 31.00 -1.82
N LEU A 75 8.54 30.72 -0.67
CA LEU A 75 7.43 29.78 -0.56
C LEU A 75 6.26 30.29 -1.41
N PRO A 76 5.56 29.44 -2.19
CA PRO A 76 4.31 29.84 -2.81
C PRO A 76 3.29 30.14 -1.70
N GLU A 77 2.74 31.36 -1.74
CA GLU A 77 1.62 31.80 -0.92
C GLU A 77 0.35 31.07 -1.36
N GLY A 78 -0.21 30.25 -0.48
CA GLY A 78 -1.44 29.51 -0.70
C GLY A 78 -1.90 28.88 0.60
N GLU A 79 -2.94 29.45 1.19
CA GLU A 79 -3.59 28.97 2.41
C GLU A 79 -4.25 27.61 2.20
N GLY A 80 -4.06 26.70 3.15
CA GLY A 80 -4.80 25.44 3.21
C GLY A 80 -3.95 24.28 3.70
N ASN A 81 -3.99 24.02 5.01
CA ASN A 81 -3.58 22.76 5.63
C ASN A 81 -2.07 22.40 5.65
N ARG A 82 -1.20 23.39 5.86
CA ARG A 82 0.15 23.10 6.38
C ARG A 82 0.03 22.83 7.88
N LEU A 83 0.24 21.59 8.32
CA LEU A 83 0.72 21.39 9.69
C LEU A 83 1.99 22.23 9.80
N PRO A 84 2.13 23.13 10.79
CA PRO A 84 3.38 23.83 10.98
C PRO A 84 4.46 22.76 11.07
N LEU A 85 5.56 22.94 10.31
CA LEU A 85 6.82 22.31 10.67
C LEU A 85 6.94 22.48 12.20
N PRO A 86 7.21 21.41 12.98
CA PRO A 86 7.40 21.60 14.41
C PRO A 86 8.39 22.76 14.55
N PRO A 87 7.99 23.85 15.23
CA PRO A 87 8.63 25.14 15.05
C PRO A 87 10.13 24.97 15.19
N GLY A 88 10.87 25.46 14.19
CA GLY A 88 12.34 25.46 14.18
C GLY A 88 12.98 26.20 15.37
N GLU A 89 12.17 26.75 16.28
CA GLU A 89 12.59 27.41 17.51
C GLU A 89 12.57 26.49 18.75
N GLY A 90 12.12 25.23 18.65
CA GLY A 90 11.97 24.33 19.81
C GLY A 90 13.02 23.24 19.97
N TRP A 91 13.92 23.05 19.01
CA TRP A 91 14.90 21.97 19.00
C TRP A 91 16.28 22.59 19.17
N GLY A 92 17.08 22.13 20.13
CA GLY A 92 18.33 22.79 20.52
C GLY A 92 19.35 22.89 19.38
N GLY A 93 19.26 23.92 18.55
CA GLY A 93 20.27 24.40 17.59
C GLY A 93 20.80 23.41 16.54
N GLY A 94 20.41 22.13 16.55
CA GLY A 94 21.00 21.06 15.75
C GLY A 94 20.14 20.61 14.56
N ALA A 95 20.80 20.05 13.54
CA ALA A 95 20.14 19.39 12.43
C ALA A 95 19.39 18.14 12.90
N PHE A 96 18.12 17.99 12.51
CA PHE A 96 17.29 16.81 12.77
C PHE A 96 16.85 16.14 11.47
N HIS A 97 16.65 14.84 11.53
CA HIS A 97 16.30 13.98 10.41
C HIS A 97 14.95 13.30 10.64
N ARG A 98 14.08 13.32 9.63
CA ARG A 98 12.74 12.71 9.63
C ARG A 98 12.73 11.41 8.82
N ASN A 99 13.55 11.33 7.76
CA ASN A 99 13.69 10.12 6.97
C ASN A 99 14.82 9.25 7.50
N LEU A 100 14.65 7.94 7.39
CA LEU A 100 15.58 6.96 7.95
C LEU A 100 16.08 6.01 6.86
N ILE A 101 17.39 5.76 6.88
CA ILE A 101 18.01 4.61 6.22
C ILE A 101 18.63 3.75 7.33
N ILE A 102 18.15 2.52 7.47
CA ILE A 102 18.59 1.59 8.51
C ILE A 102 19.42 0.49 7.86
N GLU A 103 20.69 0.42 8.24
CA GLU A 103 21.62 -0.66 7.89
C GLU A 103 21.45 -1.83 8.84
N GLY A 104 21.15 -3.00 8.29
CA GLY A 104 21.12 -4.24 9.06
C GLY A 104 20.19 -5.28 8.45
N ASP A 105 20.01 -6.38 9.18
CA ASP A 105 18.93 -7.32 8.84
C ASP A 105 17.58 -6.62 9.03
N ASN A 106 16.69 -6.82 8.07
CA ASN A 106 15.36 -6.22 8.09
C ASN A 106 14.47 -6.75 9.21
N TYR A 107 14.70 -7.95 9.74
CA TYR A 107 14.04 -8.43 10.95
C TYR A 107 14.39 -7.57 12.17
N ASP A 108 15.68 -7.28 12.36
CA ASP A 108 16.13 -6.44 13.48
C ASP A 108 15.67 -4.99 13.31
N SER A 109 15.72 -4.47 12.07
CA SER A 109 15.13 -3.17 11.73
C SER A 109 13.65 -3.10 12.11
N LEU A 110 12.87 -4.14 11.78
CA LEU A 110 11.45 -4.22 12.14
C LEU A 110 11.23 -4.33 13.66
N ARG A 111 12.12 -4.97 14.41
CA ARG A 111 12.06 -5.00 15.89
C ARG A 111 12.25 -3.60 16.48
N LEU A 112 13.24 -2.84 16.00
CA LEU A 112 13.42 -1.43 16.37
C LEU A 112 12.18 -0.60 16.01
N LEU A 113 11.65 -0.78 14.80
CA LEU A 113 10.47 -0.06 14.33
C LEU A 113 9.21 -0.44 15.13
N ARG A 114 9.09 -1.66 15.65
CA ARG A 114 7.99 -2.02 16.54
C ARG A 114 8.01 -1.19 17.83
N ALA A 115 9.19 -0.91 18.37
CA ALA A 115 9.32 -0.09 19.58
C ALA A 115 9.06 1.42 19.34
N THR A 116 9.25 1.90 18.11
CA THR A 116 9.26 3.33 17.77
C THR A 116 8.10 3.79 16.88
N HIS A 117 7.57 2.90 16.04
CA HIS A 117 6.63 3.15 14.95
C HIS A 117 5.41 2.21 14.91
N ALA A 118 5.18 1.38 15.94
CA ALA A 118 3.95 0.58 16.04
C ALA A 118 2.70 1.44 15.83
N GLY A 119 1.83 1.02 14.91
CA GLY A 119 0.62 1.75 14.52
C GLY A 119 0.81 3.09 13.81
N LYS A 120 2.03 3.42 13.32
CA LYS A 120 2.34 4.74 12.70
C LYS A 120 2.61 4.69 11.19
N ILE A 121 2.78 3.52 10.60
CA ILE A 121 3.11 3.37 9.18
C ILE A 121 1.82 3.33 8.33
N ARG A 122 1.73 4.20 7.31
CA ARG A 122 0.61 4.17 6.37
C ARG A 122 0.81 3.07 5.33
N VAL A 123 1.95 3.09 4.66
CA VAL A 123 2.21 2.20 3.53
C VAL A 123 3.48 1.43 3.80
N ILE A 124 3.39 0.12 3.65
CA ILE A 124 4.54 -0.75 3.54
C ILE A 124 4.60 -1.22 2.09
N TYR A 125 5.66 -0.86 1.37
CA TYR A 125 5.92 -1.42 0.04
C TYR A 125 7.17 -2.29 0.14
N ILE A 126 7.07 -3.54 -0.32
CA ILE A 126 8.22 -4.44 -0.35
C ILE A 126 8.31 -5.23 -1.65
N ASP A 127 9.54 -5.47 -2.07
CA ASP A 127 9.90 -6.36 -3.17
C ASP A 127 10.82 -7.48 -2.63
N PRO A 128 10.26 -8.48 -1.92
CA PRO A 128 11.04 -9.54 -1.31
C PRO A 128 11.71 -10.45 -2.35
N PRO A 129 12.77 -11.20 -2.00
CA PRO A 129 13.34 -12.23 -2.87
C PRO A 129 12.26 -13.18 -3.39
N TYR A 130 12.27 -13.47 -4.69
CA TYR A 130 11.28 -14.33 -5.35
C TYR A 130 11.63 -15.80 -5.27
N ASN A 131 12.78 -16.15 -4.69
CA ASN A 131 13.24 -17.52 -4.56
C ASN A 131 13.27 -18.21 -5.94
N THR A 132 13.79 -17.53 -6.96
CA THR A 132 14.01 -18.12 -8.30
C THR A 132 15.36 -18.85 -8.38
N GLY A 133 16.20 -18.67 -7.35
CA GLY A 133 17.54 -19.24 -7.22
C GLY A 133 18.56 -18.65 -8.19
N ASN A 134 18.31 -17.48 -8.76
CA ASN A 134 19.32 -16.69 -9.45
C ASN A 134 20.23 -16.00 -8.41
N LYS A 135 21.55 -16.03 -8.64
CA LYS A 135 22.52 -15.29 -7.84
C LYS A 135 22.90 -14.04 -8.61
N ASP A 136 22.52 -12.88 -8.11
CA ASP A 136 23.12 -11.62 -8.54
C ASP A 136 23.70 -10.87 -7.35
N TRP A 137 24.68 -10.04 -7.63
CA TRP A 137 25.49 -9.34 -6.64
C TRP A 137 24.72 -8.37 -5.73
N VAL A 138 23.51 -7.96 -6.10
CA VAL A 138 22.60 -7.17 -5.23
C VAL A 138 21.41 -7.97 -4.72
N TYR A 139 21.09 -9.09 -5.36
CA TYR A 139 19.86 -9.83 -5.09
C TYR A 139 20.24 -11.27 -4.73
N ASN A 140 20.29 -11.54 -3.42
CA ASN A 140 20.48 -12.90 -2.94
C ASN A 140 19.15 -13.67 -2.99
N ASP A 141 18.77 -14.08 -4.21
CA ASP A 141 17.62 -14.97 -4.44
C ASP A 141 17.96 -16.45 -4.14
N ASP A 142 19.16 -16.72 -3.59
CA ASP A 142 19.65 -18.02 -3.10
C ASP A 142 19.68 -18.02 -1.56
N TYR A 143 18.67 -17.44 -0.92
CA TYR A 143 18.47 -17.53 0.53
C TYR A 143 18.32 -18.99 1.00
N VAL A 144 17.89 -19.86 0.09
CA VAL A 144 17.79 -21.30 0.30
C VAL A 144 18.24 -21.99 -0.98
N GLY A 145 19.21 -22.90 -0.88
CA GLY A 145 19.84 -23.52 -2.04
C GLY A 145 18.81 -24.14 -3.00
N LYS A 146 19.02 -23.97 -4.32
CA LYS A 146 18.14 -24.55 -5.37
C LYS A 146 17.80 -26.04 -5.18
N ASN A 147 18.72 -26.82 -4.60
CA ASN A 147 18.55 -28.25 -4.34
C ASN A 147 18.12 -28.57 -2.90
N ASP A 148 17.85 -27.56 -2.06
CA ASP A 148 17.34 -27.76 -0.72
C ASP A 148 15.89 -28.26 -0.79
N ARG A 149 15.64 -29.40 -0.17
CA ARG A 149 14.31 -30.02 -0.08
C ARG A 149 13.27 -29.09 0.57
N TRP A 150 13.69 -28.17 1.45
CA TRP A 150 12.83 -27.31 2.26
C TRP A 150 12.79 -25.85 1.79
N ARG A 151 13.23 -25.61 0.54
CA ARG A 151 13.37 -24.29 -0.09
C ARG A 151 12.20 -23.34 0.12
N HIS A 152 10.99 -23.83 -0.12
CA HIS A 152 9.80 -22.99 0.02
C HIS A 152 9.42 -22.75 1.49
N SER A 153 9.58 -23.75 2.36
CA SER A 153 9.25 -23.61 3.79
C SER A 153 10.16 -22.60 4.49
N GLN A 154 11.46 -22.64 4.20
CA GLN A 154 12.44 -21.69 4.75
C GLN A 154 12.16 -20.26 4.27
N TRP A 155 11.86 -20.08 2.98
CA TRP A 155 11.48 -18.78 2.42
C TRP A 155 10.19 -18.23 3.03
N LEU A 156 9.16 -19.07 3.19
CA LEU A 156 7.89 -18.65 3.77
C LEU A 156 8.05 -18.18 5.20
N GLU A 157 8.83 -18.86 6.04
CA GLU A 157 8.99 -18.34 7.40
C GLU A 157 9.93 -17.14 7.51
N PHE A 158 10.97 -17.09 6.66
CA PHE A 158 11.78 -15.88 6.55
C PHE A 158 10.87 -14.65 6.39
N LEU A 159 9.84 -14.76 5.53
CA LEU A 159 8.81 -13.75 5.36
C LEU A 159 7.82 -13.69 6.54
N TYR A 160 7.34 -14.82 7.06
CA TYR A 160 6.37 -14.88 8.17
C TYR A 160 6.79 -14.02 9.35
N ARG A 161 8.04 -14.18 9.80
CA ARG A 161 8.58 -13.45 10.96
C ARG A 161 8.58 -11.93 10.74
N ARG A 162 8.90 -11.50 9.52
CA ARG A 162 8.96 -10.08 9.13
C ARG A 162 7.57 -9.50 8.93
N LEU A 163 6.72 -10.20 8.20
CA LEU A 163 5.34 -9.79 7.94
C LEU A 163 4.53 -9.67 9.24
N THR A 164 4.78 -10.55 10.22
CA THR A 164 4.17 -10.46 11.56
C THR A 164 4.54 -9.15 12.26
N LEU A 165 5.82 -8.76 12.24
CA LEU A 165 6.24 -7.48 12.81
C LEU A 165 5.70 -6.29 12.00
N ALA A 166 5.71 -6.39 10.66
CA ALA A 166 5.22 -5.36 9.76
C ALA A 166 3.74 -5.04 9.99
N ARG A 167 2.92 -6.05 10.31
CA ARG A 167 1.51 -5.87 10.67
C ARG A 167 1.33 -4.91 11.85
N ASP A 168 2.13 -5.08 12.90
CA ASP A 168 2.04 -4.26 14.11
C ASP A 168 2.43 -2.78 13.87
N LEU A 169 3.10 -2.49 12.73
CA LEU A 169 3.50 -1.13 12.35
C LEU A 169 2.39 -0.36 11.64
N LEU A 170 1.41 -1.04 11.03
CA LEU A 170 0.38 -0.42 10.21
C LEU A 170 -0.60 0.40 11.04
N THR A 171 -0.92 1.61 10.58
CA THR A 171 -2.03 2.42 11.09
C THR A 171 -3.39 1.71 10.84
N PRO A 172 -4.50 2.11 11.52
CA PRO A 172 -5.84 1.58 11.24
C PRO A 172 -6.33 1.76 9.80
N GLU A 173 -5.69 2.64 9.03
CA GLU A 173 -5.93 2.87 7.61
C GLU A 173 -4.71 2.46 6.76
N GLY A 174 -3.83 1.62 7.30
CA GLY A 174 -2.60 1.22 6.66
C GLY A 174 -2.77 0.09 5.64
N VAL A 175 -1.85 0.02 4.67
CA VAL A 175 -1.77 -1.00 3.63
C VAL A 175 -0.35 -1.55 3.49
N ILE A 176 -0.24 -2.84 3.23
CA ILE A 176 0.98 -3.48 2.76
C ILE A 176 0.80 -3.92 1.30
N LEU A 177 1.76 -3.53 0.46
CA LEU A 177 1.88 -3.81 -0.96
C LEU A 177 3.11 -4.69 -1.18
N VAL A 178 2.92 -5.90 -1.70
CA VAL A 178 4.00 -6.88 -1.86
C VAL A 178 4.14 -7.32 -3.31
N SER A 179 5.25 -6.95 -3.93
CA SER A 179 5.59 -7.41 -5.28
C SER A 179 6.00 -8.89 -5.27
N ILE A 180 5.49 -9.67 -6.22
CA ILE A 180 5.81 -11.10 -6.35
C ILE A 180 5.63 -11.59 -7.80
N ASN A 181 6.43 -12.58 -8.19
CA ASN A 181 6.22 -13.28 -9.46
C ASN A 181 5.01 -14.25 -9.39
N ASP A 182 4.54 -14.69 -10.56
CA ASP A 182 3.39 -15.60 -10.63
C ASP A 182 3.69 -16.99 -10.01
N GLU A 183 4.93 -17.47 -10.10
CA GLU A 183 5.35 -18.79 -9.58
C GLU A 183 5.16 -18.94 -8.06
N ASN A 184 5.48 -17.90 -7.30
CA ASN A 184 5.42 -17.94 -5.83
C ASN A 184 4.21 -17.19 -5.25
N ARG A 185 3.41 -16.53 -6.09
CA ARG A 185 2.22 -15.76 -5.70
C ARG A 185 1.30 -16.55 -4.76
N ALA A 186 0.86 -17.73 -5.15
CA ALA A 186 -0.08 -18.52 -4.37
C ALA A 186 0.45 -18.93 -2.99
N ARG A 187 1.75 -19.23 -2.88
CA ARG A 187 2.38 -19.59 -1.60
C ARG A 187 2.44 -18.39 -0.66
N LEU A 188 2.79 -17.22 -1.20
CA LEU A 188 2.84 -15.98 -0.44
C LEU A 188 1.44 -15.52 -0.04
N GLU A 189 0.45 -15.63 -0.92
CA GLU A 189 -0.95 -15.30 -0.62
C GLU A 189 -1.46 -16.10 0.59
N LEU A 190 -1.24 -17.41 0.63
CA LEU A 190 -1.65 -18.24 1.76
C LEU A 190 -0.95 -17.84 3.07
N LEU A 191 0.33 -17.49 3.00
CA LEU A 191 1.07 -16.98 4.16
C LEU A 191 0.53 -15.62 4.63
N MET A 192 0.22 -14.73 3.69
CA MET A 192 -0.31 -13.40 4.00
C MET A 192 -1.72 -13.49 4.57
N ASP A 193 -2.57 -14.40 4.10
CA ASP A 193 -3.90 -14.64 4.68
C ASP A 193 -3.80 -15.09 6.16
N GLU A 194 -2.77 -15.87 6.51
CA GLU A 194 -2.49 -16.26 7.91
C GLU A 194 -1.98 -15.08 8.76
N VAL A 195 -1.06 -14.27 8.23
CA VAL A 195 -0.49 -13.13 8.97
C VAL A 195 -1.49 -11.97 9.12
N PHE A 196 -2.28 -11.72 8.08
CA PHE A 196 -3.19 -10.58 7.92
C PHE A 196 -4.64 -11.03 7.70
N PRO A 197 -5.25 -11.74 8.68
CA PRO A 197 -6.57 -12.31 8.50
C PRO A 197 -7.63 -11.23 8.24
N GLY A 198 -8.40 -11.38 7.16
CA GLY A 198 -9.47 -10.46 6.79
C GLY A 198 -9.03 -9.12 6.18
N MET A 199 -7.72 -8.92 5.97
CA MET A 199 -7.18 -7.68 5.40
C MET A 199 -7.02 -7.74 3.87
N ARG A 200 -7.22 -8.89 3.25
CA ARG A 200 -7.00 -9.08 1.81
C ARG A 200 -7.96 -8.23 0.98
N LEU A 201 -7.41 -7.31 0.19
CA LEU A 201 -8.18 -6.55 -0.81
C LEU A 201 -8.10 -7.17 -2.21
N GLY A 202 -6.95 -7.76 -2.56
CA GLY A 202 -6.75 -8.40 -3.86
C GLY A 202 -5.31 -8.33 -4.34
N SER A 203 -5.12 -8.33 -5.66
CA SER A 203 -3.81 -8.19 -6.30
C SER A 203 -3.89 -7.26 -7.51
N LEU A 204 -2.90 -6.39 -7.66
CA LEU A 204 -2.69 -5.62 -8.88
C LEU A 204 -1.80 -6.44 -9.83
N VAL A 205 -2.18 -6.54 -11.10
CA VAL A 205 -1.39 -7.23 -12.12
C VAL A 205 -0.59 -6.20 -12.89
N TRP A 206 0.73 -6.35 -12.88
CA TRP A 206 1.66 -5.45 -13.54
C TRP A 206 2.34 -6.12 -14.72
N ARG A 207 2.16 -5.56 -15.92
CA ARG A 207 2.80 -6.05 -17.13
C ARG A 207 4.27 -5.63 -17.17
N THR A 208 5.18 -6.60 -17.13
CA THR A 208 6.64 -6.36 -17.10
C THR A 208 7.26 -6.26 -18.49
N LYS A 209 6.66 -6.93 -19.50
CA LYS A 209 7.13 -6.95 -20.89
C LYS A 209 5.97 -7.24 -21.88
N ASP A 210 6.20 -6.99 -23.17
CA ASP A 210 5.15 -7.18 -24.18
C ASP A 210 4.97 -8.65 -24.59
N THR A 211 6.09 -9.35 -24.78
CA THR A 211 6.16 -10.74 -25.23
C THR A 211 7.24 -11.50 -24.46
N GLY A 212 7.03 -12.81 -24.29
CA GLY A 212 7.98 -13.75 -23.73
C GLY A 212 8.55 -14.63 -24.84
N ASN A 213 9.85 -14.91 -24.78
CA ASN A 213 10.55 -15.75 -25.77
C ASN A 213 10.44 -17.25 -25.43
N ASP A 214 9.35 -17.70 -24.79
CA ASP A 214 9.18 -19.12 -24.51
C ASP A 214 8.66 -19.87 -25.74
N LEU A 215 9.59 -20.46 -26.47
CA LEU A 215 9.34 -21.27 -27.66
C LEU A 215 8.91 -22.70 -27.33
N SER A 216 8.98 -23.12 -26.05
CA SER A 216 8.73 -24.49 -25.64
C SER A 216 7.24 -24.72 -25.36
N GLN A 217 6.70 -24.10 -24.32
CA GLN A 217 5.31 -24.26 -23.91
C GLN A 217 4.36 -23.28 -24.62
N ARG A 218 4.91 -22.29 -25.34
CA ARG A 218 4.15 -21.18 -25.94
C ARG A 218 3.29 -20.43 -24.92
N PHE A 219 3.73 -20.42 -23.66
CA PHE A 219 3.08 -19.71 -22.57
C PHE A 219 3.96 -18.55 -22.12
N SER A 220 3.50 -17.32 -22.34
CA SER A 220 4.32 -16.13 -22.21
C SER A 220 4.12 -15.46 -20.84
N HIS A 221 5.05 -15.71 -19.90
CA HIS A 221 5.08 -15.02 -18.61
C HIS A 221 5.51 -13.56 -18.78
N VAL A 222 4.54 -12.64 -18.84
CA VAL A 222 4.74 -11.21 -19.15
C VAL A 222 4.28 -10.26 -18.06
N HIS A 223 3.78 -10.79 -16.95
CA HIS A 223 3.25 -10.01 -15.85
C HIS A 223 3.75 -10.54 -14.51
N GLU A 224 3.69 -9.67 -13.51
CA GLU A 224 3.91 -9.93 -12.10
C GLU A 224 2.74 -9.37 -11.30
N HIS A 225 2.73 -9.63 -10.00
CA HIS A 225 1.62 -9.24 -9.12
C HIS A 225 2.12 -8.34 -8.00
N VAL A 226 1.27 -7.42 -7.56
CA VAL A 226 1.41 -6.68 -6.30
C VAL A 226 0.23 -7.06 -5.42
N LEU A 227 0.49 -7.84 -4.38
CA LEU A 227 -0.52 -8.26 -3.41
C LEU A 227 -0.90 -7.07 -2.53
N VAL A 228 -2.20 -6.90 -2.25
CA VAL A 228 -2.74 -5.77 -1.48
C VAL A 228 -3.48 -6.28 -0.25
N TYR A 229 -2.93 -6.00 0.93
CA TYR A 229 -3.55 -6.29 2.22
C TYR A 229 -3.63 -5.01 3.03
N ALA A 230 -4.81 -4.64 3.51
CA ALA A 230 -5.03 -3.38 4.18
C ALA A 230 -5.98 -3.51 5.37
N ASN A 231 -5.83 -2.60 6.33
CA ASN A 231 -6.79 -2.48 7.41
C ASN A 231 -8.12 -1.91 6.89
N ALA A 232 -9.21 -2.16 7.62
CA ALA A 232 -10.57 -1.84 7.20
C ALA A 232 -10.81 -0.37 6.83
N GLY A 233 -10.02 0.56 7.40
CA GLY A 233 -10.12 1.99 7.10
C GLY A 233 -9.42 2.42 5.81
N PHE A 234 -8.59 1.57 5.20
CA PHE A 234 -7.83 1.93 4.00
C PHE A 234 -8.74 2.08 2.78
N LYS A 235 -8.47 3.14 2.00
CA LYS A 235 -9.00 3.36 0.66
C LYS A 235 -7.89 3.90 -0.22
N PHE A 236 -7.89 3.49 -1.49
CA PHE A 236 -7.07 4.17 -2.50
C PHE A 236 -7.62 5.57 -2.77
N ASN A 237 -6.74 6.51 -3.09
CA ASN A 237 -7.09 7.91 -3.37
C ASN A 237 -7.98 8.09 -4.61
N GLY A 238 -7.99 7.12 -5.54
CA GLY A 238 -8.79 7.18 -6.76
C GLY A 238 -8.39 8.35 -7.67
N ARG A 239 -9.30 8.73 -8.58
CA ARG A 239 -9.17 9.93 -9.41
C ARG A 239 -10.50 10.67 -9.46
N ALA A 240 -10.46 12.00 -9.46
CA ALA A 240 -11.65 12.82 -9.69
C ALA A 240 -12.43 12.35 -10.93
N THR A 241 -13.73 12.14 -10.78
CA THR A 241 -14.61 11.74 -11.89
C THR A 241 -14.52 12.75 -13.03
N ASP A 242 -14.43 12.25 -14.27
CA ASP A 242 -14.36 13.10 -15.46
C ASP A 242 -15.66 13.90 -15.66
N ARG A 243 -15.57 15.21 -15.44
CA ARG A 243 -16.69 16.15 -15.60
C ARG A 243 -17.24 16.17 -17.03
N SER A 244 -16.43 15.86 -18.04
CA SER A 244 -16.82 15.93 -19.45
C SER A 244 -17.90 14.92 -19.86
N LYS A 245 -18.08 13.86 -19.06
CA LYS A 245 -19.11 12.82 -19.23
C LYS A 245 -20.50 13.26 -18.77
N PHE A 246 -20.60 14.35 -17.99
CA PHE A 246 -21.86 14.84 -17.45
C PHE A 246 -22.40 15.96 -18.35
N ARG A 247 -23.64 15.81 -18.82
CA ARG A 247 -24.33 16.78 -19.68
C ARG A 247 -25.79 16.89 -19.28
N ASN A 248 -26.47 17.93 -19.77
CA ASN A 248 -27.90 18.13 -19.51
C ASN A 248 -28.69 18.33 -20.81
N PRO A 249 -28.78 17.30 -21.67
CA PRO A 249 -29.41 17.43 -23.00
C PRO A 249 -30.93 17.67 -22.93
N ASP A 250 -31.57 17.33 -21.81
CA ASP A 250 -33.01 17.45 -21.60
C ASP A 250 -33.41 18.59 -20.65
N ASN A 251 -32.47 19.47 -20.30
CA ASN A 251 -32.68 20.61 -19.41
C ASN A 251 -33.29 20.22 -18.05
N ASP A 252 -32.83 19.10 -17.47
CA ASP A 252 -33.21 18.68 -16.13
C ASP A 252 -32.83 19.76 -15.09
N ALA A 253 -33.80 20.19 -14.28
CA ALA A 253 -33.60 21.23 -13.28
C ALA A 253 -32.59 20.85 -12.18
N ARG A 254 -32.25 19.55 -12.04
CA ARG A 254 -31.28 19.05 -11.06
C ARG A 254 -29.83 19.16 -11.53
N GLY A 255 -29.60 19.57 -12.77
CA GLY A 255 -28.28 19.80 -13.35
C GLY A 255 -27.75 18.64 -14.19
N ASP A 256 -26.45 18.68 -14.47
CA ASP A 256 -25.80 17.72 -15.37
C ASP A 256 -25.80 16.28 -14.83
N TRP A 257 -25.97 15.33 -15.73
CA TRP A 257 -26.02 13.90 -15.44
C TRP A 257 -25.25 13.09 -16.48
N SER A 258 -24.84 11.88 -16.12
CA SER A 258 -24.30 10.90 -17.07
C SER A 258 -25.33 9.77 -17.33
N PRO A 259 -25.42 9.26 -18.56
CA PRO A 259 -26.29 8.13 -18.87
C PRO A 259 -25.73 6.85 -18.24
N GLN A 260 -26.57 6.12 -17.52
CA GLN A 260 -26.26 4.80 -16.97
C GLN A 260 -27.08 3.72 -17.67
N PRO A 261 -26.50 2.56 -18.02
CA PRO A 261 -27.23 1.47 -18.68
C PRO A 261 -28.41 0.98 -17.83
N LEU A 262 -29.58 0.83 -18.47
CA LEU A 262 -30.76 0.23 -17.84
C LEU A 262 -30.78 -1.29 -17.89
N THR A 263 -29.87 -1.92 -18.64
CA THR A 263 -29.86 -3.37 -18.83
C THR A 263 -28.88 -4.09 -17.90
N LYS A 264 -29.03 -5.41 -17.83
CA LYS A 264 -28.10 -6.32 -17.16
C LYS A 264 -27.92 -7.56 -18.06
N ALA A 265 -26.75 -8.19 -18.01
CA ALA A 265 -26.41 -9.38 -18.80
C ALA A 265 -27.17 -10.63 -18.31
N HIS A 266 -28.45 -10.70 -18.66
CA HIS A 266 -29.33 -11.85 -18.50
C HIS A 266 -30.28 -11.90 -19.68
N THR A 267 -30.57 -13.10 -20.17
CA THR A 267 -31.57 -13.29 -21.23
C THR A 267 -32.99 -13.16 -20.68
N TYR A 268 -33.96 -12.97 -21.57
CA TYR A 268 -35.37 -12.92 -21.18
C TYR A 268 -35.84 -14.23 -20.52
N THR A 269 -35.27 -15.38 -20.90
CA THR A 269 -35.57 -16.67 -20.28
C THR A 269 -34.97 -16.82 -18.88
N ASP A 270 -33.81 -16.20 -18.62
CA ASP A 270 -33.20 -16.22 -17.28
C ASP A 270 -33.99 -15.35 -16.28
N ARG A 271 -34.59 -14.27 -16.77
CA ARG A 271 -35.27 -13.25 -15.95
C ARG A 271 -36.48 -12.64 -16.65
N GLU A 272 -37.50 -13.48 -16.83
CA GLU A 272 -38.74 -13.05 -17.48
C GLU A 272 -39.40 -11.87 -16.77
N ASN A 273 -39.27 -11.78 -15.44
CA ASN A 273 -39.90 -10.72 -14.63
C ASN A 273 -39.32 -9.32 -14.84
N THR A 274 -38.19 -9.21 -15.52
CA THR A 274 -37.55 -7.93 -15.89
C THR A 274 -37.49 -7.72 -17.40
N TYR A 275 -38.18 -8.56 -18.17
CA TYR A 275 -38.38 -8.40 -19.61
C TYR A 275 -39.76 -7.79 -19.85
N TYR A 276 -39.81 -6.47 -20.07
CA TYR A 276 -41.06 -5.75 -20.27
C TYR A 276 -40.83 -4.50 -21.16
N PRO A 277 -41.85 -4.01 -21.88
CA PRO A 277 -41.74 -2.78 -22.65
C PRO A 277 -41.78 -1.54 -21.75
N ILE A 278 -41.05 -0.49 -22.10
CA ILE A 278 -41.09 0.81 -21.39
C ILE A 278 -41.72 1.86 -22.29
N GLN A 279 -42.64 2.66 -21.75
CA GLN A 279 -43.23 3.81 -22.43
C GLN A 279 -42.69 5.12 -21.87
N ASP A 280 -42.37 6.05 -22.75
CA ASP A 280 -42.18 7.45 -22.37
C ASP A 280 -43.56 8.11 -22.17
N PRO A 281 -43.90 8.58 -20.96
CA PRO A 281 -45.20 9.19 -20.68
C PRO A 281 -45.43 10.53 -21.40
N ASP A 282 -44.36 11.24 -21.78
CA ASP A 282 -44.47 12.57 -22.38
C ASP A 282 -44.74 12.49 -23.89
N THR A 283 -44.10 11.55 -24.59
CA THR A 283 -44.26 11.35 -26.04
C THR A 283 -45.24 10.23 -26.41
N GLY A 284 -45.48 9.30 -25.48
CA GLY A 284 -46.26 8.09 -25.72
C GLY A 284 -45.50 7.00 -26.50
N TYR A 285 -44.22 7.21 -26.82
CA TYR A 285 -43.41 6.25 -27.56
C TYR A 285 -42.94 5.08 -26.69
N TRP A 286 -42.80 3.91 -27.33
CA TRP A 286 -42.41 2.66 -26.68
C TRP A 286 -40.99 2.25 -27.03
N TYR A 287 -40.30 1.66 -26.06
CA TYR A 287 -38.93 1.18 -26.17
C TYR A 287 -38.87 -0.31 -25.81
N PRO A 288 -38.40 -1.17 -26.75
CA PRO A 288 -38.30 -2.60 -26.50
C PRO A 288 -37.12 -2.95 -25.59
N CYS A 289 -37.32 -3.99 -24.78
CA CYS A 289 -36.26 -4.61 -23.99
C CYS A 289 -35.33 -5.41 -24.89
N ASP A 290 -34.04 -5.45 -24.58
CA ASP A 290 -33.13 -6.37 -25.25
C ASP A 290 -33.37 -7.79 -24.72
N PRO A 291 -33.70 -8.78 -25.57
CA PRO A 291 -33.94 -10.16 -25.14
C PRO A 291 -32.68 -10.87 -24.65
N ASP A 292 -31.48 -10.40 -25.00
CA ASP A 292 -30.20 -10.96 -24.52
C ASP A 292 -29.64 -10.17 -23.33
N SER A 293 -30.25 -9.04 -22.97
CA SER A 293 -29.84 -8.17 -21.86
C SER A 293 -31.01 -7.39 -21.29
N VAL A 294 -31.79 -8.05 -20.42
CA VAL A 294 -33.03 -7.50 -19.86
C VAL A 294 -32.82 -6.30 -18.94
N TRP A 295 -33.90 -5.61 -18.57
CA TRP A 295 -33.84 -4.46 -17.66
C TRP A 295 -33.31 -4.83 -16.26
N ARG A 296 -32.64 -3.87 -15.62
CA ARG A 296 -32.10 -4.01 -14.27
C ARG A 296 -33.16 -3.84 -13.18
N PHE A 297 -34.18 -3.03 -13.46
CA PHE A 297 -35.22 -2.65 -12.50
C PHE A 297 -36.46 -3.52 -12.71
N ALA A 298 -37.27 -3.68 -11.66
CA ALA A 298 -38.56 -4.34 -11.76
C ALA A 298 -39.64 -3.36 -12.28
N SER A 299 -40.64 -3.87 -12.99
CA SER A 299 -41.84 -3.12 -13.35
C SER A 299 -42.97 -3.43 -12.37
N GLU A 300 -43.60 -2.38 -11.85
CA GLU A 300 -44.81 -2.52 -11.03
C GLU A 300 -45.95 -3.15 -11.84
N ASN A 301 -46.10 -2.76 -13.11
CA ASN A 301 -47.13 -3.30 -13.99
C ASN A 301 -46.95 -4.81 -14.21
N GLU A 302 -45.71 -5.26 -14.41
CA GLU A 302 -45.40 -6.68 -14.59
C GLU A 302 -45.62 -7.48 -13.30
N ILE A 303 -45.29 -6.90 -12.13
CA ILE A 303 -45.60 -7.50 -10.82
C ILE A 303 -47.12 -7.65 -10.65
N ARG A 304 -47.90 -6.60 -10.90
CA ARG A 304 -49.36 -6.62 -10.79
C ARG A 304 -50.00 -7.64 -11.72
N LYS A 305 -49.49 -7.74 -12.96
CA LYS A 305 -49.94 -8.71 -13.97
C LYS A 305 -49.66 -10.15 -13.53
N ARG A 306 -48.47 -10.44 -13.02
CA ARG A 306 -48.08 -11.79 -12.58
C ARG A 306 -48.82 -12.25 -11.32
N LEU A 307 -49.16 -11.32 -10.43
CA LEU A 307 -49.87 -11.60 -9.19
C LEU A 307 -51.40 -11.50 -9.33
N ASN A 308 -51.93 -11.37 -10.55
CA ASN A 308 -53.37 -11.35 -10.85
C ASN A 308 -54.19 -10.35 -10.00
N GLY A 309 -53.58 -9.23 -9.60
CA GLY A 309 -54.26 -8.19 -8.80
C GLY A 309 -54.44 -8.51 -7.31
N ASP A 310 -53.73 -9.51 -6.74
CA ASP A 310 -53.67 -9.71 -5.29
C ASP A 310 -52.89 -8.58 -4.61
N GLU A 311 -53.61 -7.57 -4.11
CA GLU A 311 -53.02 -6.36 -3.52
C GLU A 311 -52.10 -6.66 -2.33
N ALA A 312 -52.39 -7.69 -1.53
CA ALA A 312 -51.55 -8.05 -0.39
C ALA A 312 -50.20 -8.64 -0.86
N ALA A 313 -50.23 -9.49 -1.89
CA ALA A 313 -49.02 -10.04 -2.50
C ALA A 313 -48.22 -8.98 -3.27
N ILE A 314 -48.89 -8.05 -3.95
CA ILE A 314 -48.28 -6.93 -4.67
C ILE A 314 -47.53 -6.02 -3.69
N GLU A 315 -48.16 -5.62 -2.58
CA GLU A 315 -47.53 -4.77 -1.57
C GLU A 315 -46.31 -5.45 -0.95
N ALA A 316 -46.40 -6.75 -0.64
CA ALA A 316 -45.28 -7.53 -0.15
C ALA A 316 -44.13 -7.61 -1.15
N ALA A 317 -44.42 -7.80 -2.44
CA ALA A 317 -43.43 -7.85 -3.51
C ALA A 317 -42.73 -6.50 -3.70
N LEU A 318 -43.48 -5.39 -3.72
CA LEU A 318 -42.93 -4.04 -3.83
C LEU A 318 -42.04 -3.69 -2.62
N LYS A 319 -42.46 -4.06 -1.40
CA LYS A 319 -41.67 -3.83 -0.19
C LYS A 319 -40.39 -4.65 -0.13
N GLY A 320 -40.36 -5.80 -0.81
CA GLY A 320 -39.18 -6.67 -0.92
C GLY A 320 -38.12 -6.20 -1.91
N LEU A 321 -38.40 -5.18 -2.72
CA LEU A 321 -37.45 -4.67 -3.72
C LEU A 321 -36.31 -3.88 -3.07
N ARG A 322 -35.09 -4.07 -3.60
CA ARG A 322 -33.89 -3.33 -3.18
C ARG A 322 -33.79 -1.93 -3.80
N SER A 323 -34.62 -1.63 -4.78
CA SER A 323 -34.61 -0.38 -5.55
C SER A 323 -36.03 -0.01 -6.00
N ASP A 324 -36.23 1.27 -6.31
CA ASP A 324 -37.45 1.75 -6.97
C ASP A 324 -37.75 0.95 -8.26
N THR A 325 -39.04 0.84 -8.60
CA THR A 325 -39.51 0.29 -9.88
C THR A 325 -39.22 1.24 -11.03
N ILE A 326 -39.25 0.73 -12.26
CA ILE A 326 -39.03 1.59 -13.44
C ILE A 326 -40.07 2.71 -13.52
N GLU A 327 -41.34 2.45 -13.19
CA GLU A 327 -42.40 3.46 -13.19
C GLU A 327 -42.15 4.55 -12.14
N GLN A 328 -41.67 4.18 -10.95
CA GLN A 328 -41.27 5.12 -9.92
C GLN A 328 -40.05 5.96 -10.36
N LEU A 329 -39.07 5.35 -11.04
CA LEU A 329 -37.91 6.06 -11.58
C LEU A 329 -38.31 7.04 -12.69
N ILE A 330 -39.24 6.64 -13.58
CA ILE A 330 -39.82 7.52 -14.61
C ILE A 330 -40.56 8.68 -13.94
N GLY A 331 -41.40 8.41 -12.94
CA GLY A 331 -42.12 9.45 -12.20
C GLY A 331 -41.20 10.43 -11.47
N LYS A 332 -40.05 9.96 -10.96
CA LYS A 332 -38.97 10.78 -10.38
C LYS A 332 -38.11 11.49 -11.45
N LYS A 333 -38.43 11.35 -12.74
CA LYS A 333 -37.67 11.87 -13.89
C LYS A 333 -36.22 11.37 -13.93
N LEU A 334 -35.92 10.22 -13.34
CA LEU A 334 -34.57 9.63 -13.29
C LEU A 334 -34.26 8.76 -14.51
N ILE A 335 -35.21 8.59 -15.42
CA ILE A 335 -35.03 7.95 -16.72
C ILE A 335 -34.97 9.04 -17.79
N TYR A 336 -33.97 8.96 -18.65
CA TYR A 336 -33.86 9.76 -19.86
C TYR A 336 -34.33 8.93 -21.05
N PHE A 337 -35.26 9.49 -21.81
CA PHE A 337 -35.71 8.97 -23.09
C PHE A 337 -35.06 9.79 -24.21
N PRO A 338 -34.28 9.18 -25.13
CA PRO A 338 -33.68 9.90 -26.23
C PRO A 338 -34.73 10.55 -27.12
N SER A 339 -34.49 11.81 -27.50
CA SER A 339 -35.33 12.53 -28.47
C SER A 339 -35.42 11.75 -29.79
N CYS A 340 -36.60 11.29 -30.15
CA CYS A 340 -36.90 10.60 -31.39
C CYS A 340 -37.76 11.50 -32.29
N LYS A 341 -37.35 11.71 -33.54
CA LYS A 341 -38.15 12.49 -34.49
C LYS A 341 -39.39 11.67 -34.91
N PRO A 342 -40.56 12.29 -35.13
CA PRO A 342 -41.75 11.57 -35.59
C PRO A 342 -41.53 10.75 -36.88
N SER A 343 -40.60 11.17 -37.75
CA SER A 343 -40.23 10.45 -38.97
C SER A 343 -39.41 9.17 -38.75
N GLU A 344 -38.84 8.99 -37.55
CA GLU A 344 -37.99 7.85 -37.19
C GLU A 344 -38.73 6.81 -36.35
N VAL A 345 -39.93 7.14 -35.88
CA VAL A 345 -40.80 6.24 -35.11
C VAL A 345 -41.29 5.13 -36.03
N MET A 346 -41.09 3.88 -35.60
CA MET A 346 -41.56 2.70 -36.31
C MET A 346 -42.95 2.33 -35.79
N GLN A 347 -43.88 2.06 -36.70
CA GLN A 347 -45.21 1.57 -36.35
C GLN A 347 -45.64 0.54 -37.37
N TYR A 348 -46.17 -0.58 -36.89
CA TYR A 348 -46.58 -1.70 -37.73
C TYR A 348 -48.08 -1.94 -37.56
N ALA A 349 -48.82 -1.97 -38.68
CA ALA A 349 -50.27 -2.11 -38.67
C ALA A 349 -50.72 -3.56 -38.40
N SER A 350 -49.92 -4.53 -38.81
CA SER A 350 -50.19 -5.95 -38.63
C SER A 350 -48.94 -6.74 -38.22
N ARG A 351 -49.16 -7.95 -37.70
CA ARG A 351 -48.08 -8.89 -37.36
C ARG A 351 -47.25 -9.28 -38.59
N GLU A 352 -47.89 -9.39 -39.75
CA GLU A 352 -47.25 -9.70 -41.02
C GLU A 352 -46.28 -8.58 -41.44
N ASP A 353 -46.68 -7.32 -41.27
CA ASP A 353 -45.83 -6.15 -41.56
C ASP A 353 -44.60 -6.09 -40.65
N LEU A 354 -44.79 -6.37 -39.35
CA LEU A 354 -43.70 -6.43 -38.39
C LEU A 354 -42.70 -7.54 -38.75
N LEU A 355 -43.17 -8.77 -39.01
CA LEU A 355 -42.31 -9.88 -39.38
C LEU A 355 -41.56 -9.64 -40.71
N ALA A 356 -42.22 -9.02 -41.69
CA ALA A 356 -41.59 -8.63 -42.95
C ALA A 356 -40.49 -7.58 -42.73
N ALA A 357 -40.72 -6.60 -41.85
CA ALA A 357 -39.73 -5.59 -41.49
C ALA A 357 -38.53 -6.18 -40.73
N LEU A 358 -38.76 -7.12 -39.81
CA LEU A 358 -37.69 -7.83 -39.10
C LEU A 358 -36.83 -8.65 -40.07
N LYS A 359 -37.45 -9.37 -41.01
CA LYS A 359 -36.74 -10.13 -42.05
C LYS A 359 -35.93 -9.23 -42.98
N ALA A 360 -36.41 -8.01 -43.23
CA ALA A 360 -35.71 -6.99 -44.03
C ALA A 360 -34.65 -6.19 -43.25
N GLY A 361 -34.46 -6.45 -41.95
CA GLY A 361 -33.51 -5.72 -41.10
C GLY A 361 -33.92 -4.26 -40.82
N LYS A 362 -35.22 -3.94 -40.93
CA LYS A 362 -35.79 -2.59 -40.72
C LYS A 362 -36.60 -2.49 -39.42
N GLY A 363 -36.33 -3.39 -38.46
CA GLY A 363 -36.93 -3.39 -37.13
C GLY A 363 -36.18 -2.49 -36.14
N PRO A 364 -36.68 -2.39 -34.90
CA PRO A 364 -35.93 -1.76 -33.81
C PRO A 364 -34.66 -2.57 -33.53
N MET A 365 -33.51 -1.90 -33.58
CA MET A 365 -32.19 -2.51 -33.44
C MET A 365 -31.30 -1.70 -32.51
N LEU A 366 -30.30 -2.36 -31.92
CA LEU A 366 -29.24 -1.70 -31.18
C LEU A 366 -28.43 -0.77 -32.11
N PRO A 367 -28.23 0.51 -31.75
CA PRO A 367 -27.59 1.50 -32.63
C PRO A 367 -26.17 1.12 -33.10
N LYS A 368 -25.34 0.51 -32.23
CA LYS A 368 -23.95 0.13 -32.54
C LYS A 368 -23.85 -1.29 -33.14
N LYS A 369 -24.41 -2.30 -32.46
CA LYS A 369 -24.27 -3.73 -32.83
C LYS A 369 -25.24 -4.19 -33.94
N LYS A 370 -26.24 -3.38 -34.29
CA LYS A 370 -27.34 -3.75 -35.20
C LYS A 370 -28.03 -5.06 -34.82
N THR A 371 -28.04 -5.41 -33.54
CA THR A 371 -28.78 -6.57 -33.03
C THR A 371 -30.27 -6.23 -32.99
N PRO A 372 -31.17 -7.07 -33.53
CA PRO A 372 -32.61 -6.82 -33.46
C PRO A 372 -33.12 -6.97 -32.02
N LEU A 373 -33.84 -5.95 -31.56
CA LEU A 373 -34.49 -5.92 -30.24
C LEU A 373 -35.81 -6.71 -30.24
N LEU A 374 -36.45 -6.85 -31.41
CA LEU A 374 -37.61 -7.72 -31.60
C LEU A 374 -37.24 -8.87 -32.54
N ARG A 375 -37.63 -10.10 -32.20
CA ARG A 375 -37.37 -11.32 -32.99
C ARG A 375 -38.65 -12.13 -33.12
N ALA A 376 -38.73 -12.93 -34.20
CA ALA A 376 -39.93 -13.69 -34.57
C ALA A 376 -40.35 -14.74 -33.53
N ASP A 377 -39.41 -15.18 -32.68
CA ASP A 377 -39.57 -16.18 -31.62
C ASP A 377 -39.95 -15.59 -30.25
N LEU A 378 -40.01 -14.25 -30.11
CA LEU A 378 -40.32 -13.61 -28.84
C LEU A 378 -41.82 -13.65 -28.51
N PRO A 379 -42.20 -13.85 -27.23
CA PRO A 379 -43.58 -14.04 -26.81
C PRO A 379 -44.42 -12.75 -26.84
N ASP A 380 -43.79 -11.57 -26.91
CA ASP A 380 -44.44 -10.26 -26.80
C ASP A 380 -44.66 -9.56 -28.14
N LEU A 381 -44.44 -10.21 -29.29
CA LEU A 381 -44.60 -9.59 -30.62
C LEU A 381 -45.97 -8.91 -30.84
N ASP A 382 -47.05 -9.54 -30.36
CA ASP A 382 -48.40 -9.02 -30.54
C ASP A 382 -48.64 -7.71 -29.77
N PHE A 383 -47.87 -7.46 -28.69
CA PHE A 383 -47.93 -6.22 -27.93
C PHE A 383 -47.52 -5.00 -28.78
N TRP A 384 -46.58 -5.20 -29.73
CA TRP A 384 -45.97 -4.14 -30.52
C TRP A 384 -46.82 -3.67 -31.70
N ILE A 385 -47.92 -4.38 -32.01
CA ILE A 385 -48.80 -4.04 -33.14
C ILE A 385 -49.56 -2.75 -32.84
N GLY A 386 -49.48 -1.80 -33.77
CA GLY A 386 -50.08 -0.46 -33.64
C GLY A 386 -49.37 0.47 -32.65
N LYS A 387 -48.30 0.03 -31.95
CA LYS A 387 -47.56 0.87 -31.01
C LYS A 387 -46.49 1.71 -31.75
N PRO A 388 -46.34 3.00 -31.40
CA PRO A 388 -45.23 3.81 -31.91
C PRO A 388 -43.94 3.43 -31.17
N ILE A 389 -43.00 2.81 -31.88
CA ILE A 389 -41.71 2.34 -31.37
C ILE A 389 -40.64 3.38 -31.70
N ALA A 390 -40.02 3.96 -30.66
CA ALA A 390 -38.95 4.95 -30.85
C ALA A 390 -37.61 4.29 -31.16
N THR A 391 -36.77 5.03 -31.89
CA THR A 391 -35.35 4.73 -32.07
C THR A 391 -34.56 5.24 -30.87
N GLY A 392 -33.51 4.51 -30.48
CA GLY A 392 -32.64 4.87 -29.36
C GLY A 392 -32.84 4.00 -28.12
N ARG A 393 -32.07 4.30 -27.07
CA ARG A 393 -32.03 3.51 -25.83
C ARG A 393 -32.26 4.40 -24.62
N PRO A 394 -33.29 4.14 -23.80
CA PRO A 394 -33.46 4.83 -22.54
C PRO A 394 -32.29 4.54 -21.59
N SER A 395 -31.92 5.52 -20.80
CA SER A 395 -30.85 5.42 -19.81
C SER A 395 -31.30 5.95 -18.46
N ARG A 396 -30.67 5.47 -17.39
CA ARG A 396 -30.84 6.07 -16.06
C ARG A 396 -29.95 7.29 -15.96
N LYS A 397 -30.43 8.36 -15.34
CA LYS A 397 -29.63 9.54 -15.04
C LYS A 397 -28.86 9.32 -13.74
N GLU A 398 -27.54 9.44 -13.79
CA GLU A 398 -26.73 9.67 -12.59
C GLU A 398 -26.36 11.15 -12.51
N LEU A 399 -27.01 11.87 -11.59
CA LEU A 399 -26.78 13.29 -11.40
C LEU A 399 -25.38 13.53 -10.85
N TRP A 400 -24.69 14.56 -11.33
CA TRP A 400 -23.39 14.97 -10.79
C TRP A 400 -23.46 15.21 -9.28
N THR A 401 -24.56 15.81 -8.81
CA THR A 401 -24.80 16.15 -7.40
C THR A 401 -25.26 14.96 -6.54
N ALA A 402 -25.38 13.76 -7.09
CA ALA A 402 -25.88 12.58 -6.36
C ALA A 402 -24.94 12.09 -5.25
N LYS A 403 -23.63 12.34 -5.38
CA LYS A 403 -22.60 11.98 -4.38
C LYS A 403 -21.88 13.25 -3.90
N PRO A 404 -21.42 13.32 -2.64
CA PRO A 404 -20.47 14.34 -2.20
C PRO A 404 -19.22 14.38 -3.10
N GLU A 405 -18.55 15.52 -3.21
CA GLU A 405 -17.37 15.66 -4.09
C GLU A 405 -16.23 14.72 -3.70
N GLU A 406 -16.03 14.50 -2.40
CA GLU A 406 -15.06 13.54 -1.84
C GLU A 406 -15.33 12.08 -2.23
N ASP A 407 -16.59 11.73 -2.54
CA ASP A 407 -17.00 10.39 -2.96
C ASP A 407 -17.07 10.24 -4.49
N ARG A 408 -16.83 11.31 -5.25
CA ARG A 408 -16.77 11.30 -6.73
C ARG A 408 -15.36 10.94 -7.22
N LEU A 409 -14.91 9.79 -6.76
CA LEU A 409 -13.62 9.23 -7.13
C LEU A 409 -13.83 7.94 -7.91
N ALA A 410 -13.26 7.87 -9.11
CA ALA A 410 -13.18 6.63 -9.86
C ALA A 410 -12.24 5.64 -9.14
N PRO A 411 -12.65 4.36 -8.95
CA PRO A 411 -11.86 3.38 -8.25
C PRO A 411 -10.59 3.01 -9.02
N LEU A 412 -9.57 2.53 -8.31
CA LEU A 412 -8.35 2.02 -8.92
C LEU A 412 -8.58 0.67 -9.62
N SER A 413 -8.05 0.52 -10.83
CA SER A 413 -8.04 -0.73 -11.57
C SER A 413 -7.04 -1.71 -10.96
N SER A 414 -7.40 -2.99 -10.96
CA SER A 414 -6.47 -4.07 -10.64
C SER A 414 -5.44 -4.33 -11.75
N TRP A 415 -5.53 -3.66 -12.89
CA TRP A 415 -4.56 -3.76 -13.99
C TRP A 415 -3.63 -2.53 -14.00
N ILE A 416 -2.32 -2.77 -14.05
CA ILE A 416 -1.30 -1.74 -14.25
C ILE A 416 -0.78 -1.86 -15.69
N ALA A 417 -1.17 -0.91 -16.53
CA ALA A 417 -0.84 -0.92 -17.95
C ALA A 417 0.57 -0.38 -18.23
N GLY A 418 1.09 -0.76 -19.39
CA GLY A 418 2.31 -0.14 -19.92
C GLY A 418 2.09 1.33 -20.29
N MET A 419 3.15 2.15 -20.24
CA MET A 419 3.07 3.58 -20.59
C MET A 419 2.43 3.84 -21.97
N ASN A 420 2.75 2.98 -22.96
CA ASN A 420 2.28 3.09 -24.34
C ASN A 420 1.12 2.13 -24.67
N GLU A 421 0.54 1.47 -23.67
CA GLU A 421 -0.58 0.56 -23.89
C GLU A 421 -1.86 1.37 -24.09
N GLU A 422 -2.52 1.13 -25.23
CA GLU A 422 -3.91 1.53 -25.44
C GLU A 422 -4.80 0.54 -24.69
N VAL A 423 -5.20 0.92 -23.49
CA VAL A 423 -6.27 0.22 -22.79
C VAL A 423 -7.57 0.67 -23.45
N SER A 424 -7.93 0.02 -24.56
CA SER A 424 -9.25 0.20 -25.16
C SER A 424 -10.27 -0.41 -24.22
N ALA A 425 -11.29 0.39 -23.88
CA ALA A 425 -12.46 -0.09 -23.19
C ALA A 425 -13.01 -1.31 -23.94
N LEU A 426 -13.42 -2.36 -23.21
CA LEU A 426 -14.43 -3.25 -23.78
C LEU A 426 -15.60 -2.35 -24.16
N GLU A 427 -15.95 -2.30 -25.45
CA GLU A 427 -16.84 -1.32 -26.11
C GLU A 427 -18.26 -1.19 -25.52
N GLU A 428 -18.55 -1.86 -24.41
CA GLU A 428 -19.87 -2.00 -23.79
C GLU A 428 -20.04 -1.22 -22.48
N CYS A 429 -18.98 -0.68 -21.87
CA CYS A 429 -19.06 0.06 -20.60
C CYS A 429 -18.13 1.29 -20.58
N GLU A 430 -18.47 2.36 -21.32
CA GLU A 430 -17.70 3.62 -21.36
C GLU A 430 -17.78 4.43 -20.03
N ASP A 431 -18.72 4.11 -19.14
CA ASP A 431 -19.14 5.04 -18.07
C ASP A 431 -18.53 4.79 -16.68
N ASP A 432 -17.91 3.63 -16.42
CA ASP A 432 -17.35 3.23 -15.11
C ASP A 432 -15.90 2.68 -15.23
N GLU A 433 -15.06 3.31 -16.05
CA GLU A 433 -13.68 2.82 -16.22
C GLU A 433 -12.83 3.02 -14.94
N PRO A 434 -12.23 1.95 -14.41
CA PRO A 434 -11.35 2.07 -13.26
C PRO A 434 -10.02 2.71 -13.67
N VAL A 435 -9.39 3.45 -12.75
CA VAL A 435 -8.12 4.14 -12.95
C VAL A 435 -7.01 3.12 -13.19
N VAL A 436 -6.39 3.15 -14.37
CA VAL A 436 -5.27 2.26 -14.68
C VAL A 436 -3.96 2.97 -14.33
N LEU A 437 -3.22 2.44 -13.35
CA LEU A 437 -1.84 2.87 -13.12
C LEU A 437 -1.00 2.55 -14.35
N ARG A 438 -0.07 3.44 -14.68
CA ARG A 438 0.89 3.22 -15.76
C ARG A 438 2.28 3.07 -15.21
N SER A 439 3.00 2.08 -15.72
CA SER A 439 4.40 1.87 -15.38
C SER A 439 5.26 1.73 -16.65
N THR A 440 6.50 2.18 -16.55
CA THR A 440 7.56 1.80 -17.48
C THR A 440 7.92 0.32 -17.29
N ARG A 441 8.66 -0.26 -18.25
CA ARG A 441 9.04 -1.67 -18.26
C ARG A 441 10.21 -1.93 -17.30
N GLY A 442 10.36 -3.17 -16.83
CA GLY A 442 11.43 -3.54 -15.89
C GLY A 442 12.86 -3.19 -16.37
N GLY A 443 13.12 -3.17 -17.68
CA GLY A 443 14.45 -2.82 -18.22
C GLY A 443 14.83 -1.33 -18.14
N VAL A 444 13.86 -0.41 -18.09
CA VAL A 444 14.11 1.05 -18.06
C VAL A 444 14.65 1.49 -16.69
N ALA A 445 14.24 0.77 -15.63
CA ALA A 445 14.71 1.02 -14.27
C ALA A 445 16.23 0.83 -14.12
N THR A 446 16.84 -0.06 -14.90
CA THR A 446 18.30 -0.26 -14.92
C THR A 446 19.04 0.98 -15.43
N ASP A 447 18.45 1.72 -16.38
CA ASP A 447 19.05 2.94 -16.93
C ASP A 447 18.94 4.11 -15.94
N GLU A 448 17.81 4.25 -15.24
CA GLU A 448 17.64 5.25 -14.16
C GLU A 448 18.62 5.04 -13.02
N VAL A 449 18.80 3.78 -12.61
CA VAL A 449 19.76 3.39 -11.56
C VAL A 449 21.19 3.64 -12.03
N LYS A 450 21.50 3.37 -13.30
CA LYS A 450 22.80 3.69 -13.89
C LYS A 450 23.05 5.19 -13.94
N GLU A 451 22.04 5.99 -14.24
CA GLU A 451 22.14 7.45 -14.25
C GLU A 451 22.38 8.02 -12.85
N ALA A 452 21.70 7.47 -11.84
CA ALA A 452 21.90 7.88 -10.45
C ALA A 452 23.24 7.41 -9.89
N LEU A 453 23.60 6.13 -10.04
CA LEU A 453 24.79 5.54 -9.40
C LEU A 453 26.06 5.56 -10.27
N GLY A 454 25.94 5.86 -11.57
CA GLY A 454 27.07 5.88 -12.51
C GLY A 454 27.52 4.48 -12.99
N SER A 455 26.94 3.41 -12.47
CA SER A 455 27.24 2.02 -12.83
C SER A 455 25.95 1.20 -12.91
N LYS A 456 25.97 0.08 -13.65
CA LYS A 456 24.84 -0.86 -13.73
C LYS A 456 24.75 -1.63 -12.43
N SER A 457 24.22 -0.98 -11.40
CA SER A 457 24.21 -1.53 -10.06
C SER A 457 23.11 -2.58 -9.83
N PHE A 458 22.09 -2.66 -10.68
CA PHE A 458 20.95 -3.56 -10.46
C PHE A 458 20.46 -4.18 -11.76
N PRO A 459 20.38 -5.52 -11.87
CA PRO A 459 19.91 -6.16 -13.10
C PRO A 459 18.40 -5.96 -13.31
N HIS A 460 17.58 -5.95 -12.25
CA HIS A 460 16.11 -5.89 -12.34
C HIS A 460 15.41 -5.00 -11.28
N PRO A 461 15.77 -3.72 -11.12
CA PRO A 461 15.07 -2.85 -10.18
C PRO A 461 13.62 -2.61 -10.62
N LYS A 462 12.68 -2.50 -9.68
CA LYS A 462 11.31 -2.07 -9.99
C LYS A 462 11.33 -0.63 -10.51
N PRO A 463 10.54 -0.30 -11.56
CA PRO A 463 10.52 1.05 -12.10
C PRO A 463 10.00 2.07 -11.09
N LEU A 464 10.62 3.25 -11.07
CA LEU A 464 10.20 4.36 -10.23
C LEU A 464 8.74 4.74 -10.48
N SER A 465 8.29 4.74 -11.73
CA SER A 465 6.91 5.04 -12.11
C SER A 465 5.88 4.09 -11.46
N LEU A 466 6.21 2.80 -11.32
CA LEU A 466 5.37 1.83 -10.62
C LEU A 466 5.22 2.20 -9.15
N ILE A 467 6.34 2.36 -8.45
CA ILE A 467 6.34 2.63 -7.00
C ILE A 467 5.67 3.97 -6.72
N LYS A 468 6.01 5.02 -7.47
CA LYS A 468 5.37 6.33 -7.37
C LYS A 468 3.87 6.28 -7.61
N GLY A 469 3.42 5.56 -8.64
CA GLY A 469 2.01 5.35 -8.93
C GLY A 469 1.26 4.67 -7.77
N LEU A 470 1.83 3.59 -7.22
CA LEU A 470 1.28 2.90 -6.06
C LEU A 470 1.22 3.81 -4.82
N LEU A 471 2.31 4.51 -4.50
CA LEU A 471 2.38 5.40 -3.34
C LEU A 471 1.42 6.59 -3.49
N SER A 472 1.27 7.17 -4.68
CA SER A 472 0.33 8.27 -4.95
C SER A 472 -1.12 7.88 -4.65
N GLN A 473 -1.45 6.59 -4.79
CA GLN A 473 -2.77 6.06 -4.52
C GLN A 473 -2.95 5.59 -3.07
N ALA A 474 -1.86 5.25 -2.38
CA ALA A 474 -1.91 4.65 -1.05
C ALA A 474 -1.54 5.59 0.11
N THR A 475 -0.98 6.77 -0.19
CA THR A 475 -0.49 7.74 0.80
C THR A 475 -1.21 9.08 0.74
N GLN A 476 -1.24 9.77 1.88
CA GLN A 476 -1.58 11.16 2.09
C GLN A 476 -0.31 12.00 2.33
N PRO A 477 -0.38 13.34 2.25
CA PRO A 477 0.80 14.21 2.32
C PRO A 477 1.69 14.07 3.56
N ASN A 478 1.21 13.57 4.71
CA ASN A 478 2.01 13.51 5.95
C ASN A 478 2.36 12.08 6.39
N ASP A 479 2.08 11.10 5.53
CA ASP A 479 2.20 9.69 5.86
C ASP A 479 3.65 9.20 5.91
N ILE A 480 3.84 8.07 6.60
CA ILE A 480 5.12 7.35 6.63
C ILE A 480 5.05 6.14 5.70
N VAL A 481 6.05 6.03 4.82
CA VAL A 481 6.26 4.91 3.90
C VAL A 481 7.45 4.08 4.37
N LEU A 482 7.26 2.78 4.55
CA LEU A 482 8.30 1.84 4.93
C LEU A 482 8.59 0.88 3.78
N ASP A 483 9.87 0.68 3.52
CA ASP A 483 10.38 -0.39 2.66
C ASP A 483 11.52 -1.11 3.37
N PHE A 484 11.26 -2.32 3.86
CA PHE A 484 12.24 -3.15 4.54
C PHE A 484 12.92 -4.18 3.61
N PHE A 485 12.77 -4.00 2.30
CA PHE A 485 13.54 -4.65 1.24
C PHE A 485 14.05 -3.58 0.26
N ALA A 486 14.56 -2.47 0.78
CA ALA A 486 14.75 -1.25 0.00
C ALA A 486 15.71 -1.39 -1.18
N GLY A 487 16.70 -2.29 -1.10
CA GLY A 487 17.68 -2.54 -2.15
C GLY A 487 18.37 -1.26 -2.62
N SER A 488 17.98 -0.74 -3.79
CA SER A 488 18.56 0.49 -4.34
C SER A 488 18.02 1.78 -3.73
N GLY A 489 16.91 1.73 -2.99
CA GLY A 489 16.26 2.92 -2.42
C GLY A 489 15.27 3.63 -3.36
N THR A 490 14.76 2.97 -4.41
CA THR A 490 13.77 3.56 -5.34
C THR A 490 12.54 4.11 -4.61
N THR A 491 12.09 3.44 -3.54
CA THR A 491 10.94 3.88 -2.74
C THR A 491 11.16 5.25 -2.09
N GLY A 492 12.36 5.53 -1.58
CA GLY A 492 12.70 6.83 -1.01
C GLY A 492 12.67 7.95 -2.06
N GLN A 493 13.17 7.67 -3.27
CA GLN A 493 13.08 8.63 -4.38
C GLN A 493 11.62 8.93 -4.77
N ALA A 494 10.76 7.91 -4.84
CA ALA A 494 9.34 8.11 -5.16
C ALA A 494 8.65 9.03 -4.13
N VAL A 495 8.99 8.89 -2.84
CA VAL A 495 8.48 9.76 -1.77
C VAL A 495 8.91 11.21 -1.98
N LEU A 496 10.18 11.46 -2.29
CA LEU A 496 10.68 12.83 -2.55
C LEU A 496 10.01 13.48 -3.76
N GLU A 497 9.83 12.71 -4.85
CA GLU A 497 9.13 13.20 -6.04
C GLU A 497 7.67 13.57 -5.75
N LEU A 498 6.95 12.73 -5.00
CA LEU A 498 5.56 13.03 -4.61
C LEU A 498 5.48 14.28 -3.74
N ASN A 499 6.36 14.43 -2.74
CA ASN A 499 6.41 15.64 -1.91
C ASN A 499 6.68 16.90 -2.74
N ALA A 500 7.53 16.81 -3.77
CA ALA A 500 7.78 17.94 -4.65
C ALA A 500 6.58 18.26 -5.57
N GLU A 501 5.81 17.26 -5.99
CA GLU A 501 4.65 17.40 -6.86
C GLU A 501 3.42 17.97 -6.16
N ASP A 502 3.14 17.53 -4.93
CA ASP A 502 1.93 17.90 -4.19
C ASP A 502 2.19 18.75 -2.94
N ALA A 503 3.43 19.24 -2.78
CA ALA A 503 3.89 19.99 -1.62
C ALA A 503 3.70 19.24 -0.27
N GLY A 504 3.69 17.90 -0.32
CA GLY A 504 3.59 17.05 0.86
C GLY A 504 4.85 17.01 1.73
N GLN A 505 4.72 16.30 2.84
CA GLN A 505 5.73 16.07 3.88
C GLN A 505 5.82 14.57 4.24
N ARG A 506 5.63 13.69 3.26
CA ARG A 506 5.71 12.24 3.46
C ARG A 506 7.12 11.88 3.90
N ARG A 507 7.22 10.89 4.78
CA ARG A 507 8.50 10.39 5.30
C ARG A 507 8.78 9.00 4.77
N PHE A 508 10.03 8.68 4.50
CA PHE A 508 10.46 7.33 4.15
C PHE A 508 11.31 6.70 5.26
N ILE A 509 11.15 5.39 5.41
CA ILE A 509 12.02 4.53 6.19
C ILE A 509 12.46 3.39 5.26
N LEU A 510 13.76 3.32 4.97
CA LEU A 510 14.36 2.30 4.14
C LEU A 510 15.23 1.39 4.99
N CYS A 511 15.03 0.08 4.91
CA CYS A 511 15.93 -0.90 5.53
C CYS A 511 16.65 -1.68 4.44
N SER A 512 17.98 -1.74 4.53
CA SER A 512 18.81 -2.52 3.60
C SER A 512 19.92 -3.25 4.35
N SER A 513 20.19 -4.48 3.91
CA SER A 513 21.30 -5.29 4.41
C SER A 513 22.64 -4.77 3.89
N THR A 514 23.74 -5.30 4.44
CA THR A 514 25.09 -5.09 3.92
C THR A 514 25.40 -6.00 2.73
N GLU A 515 24.83 -7.22 2.70
CA GLU A 515 25.22 -8.32 1.78
C GLU A 515 26.70 -8.74 1.89
N ALA A 516 27.37 -8.34 2.97
CA ALA A 516 28.74 -8.76 3.29
C ALA A 516 28.80 -10.28 3.46
N ASN A 517 29.88 -10.89 2.98
CA ASN A 517 30.12 -12.32 3.13
C ASN A 517 31.60 -12.60 3.37
N SER A 518 31.98 -13.85 3.65
CA SER A 518 33.36 -14.21 3.96
C SER A 518 34.37 -13.93 2.84
N LYS A 519 33.91 -13.77 1.59
CA LYS A 519 34.76 -13.42 0.44
C LYS A 519 34.81 -11.92 0.18
N GLU A 520 33.74 -11.19 0.52
CA GLU A 520 33.59 -9.75 0.33
C GLU A 520 33.09 -9.11 1.65
N PRO A 521 33.95 -9.01 2.67
CA PRO A 521 33.55 -8.53 3.99
C PRO A 521 33.23 -7.02 4.02
N ASP A 522 33.85 -6.25 3.13
CA ASP A 522 33.68 -4.78 3.07
C ASP A 522 32.45 -4.34 2.27
N LYS A 523 31.76 -5.30 1.64
CA LYS A 523 30.58 -5.03 0.81
C LYS A 523 29.44 -4.54 1.69
N ASN A 524 28.88 -3.37 1.33
CA ASN A 524 27.76 -2.80 2.06
C ASN A 524 26.72 -2.19 1.10
N LEU A 525 25.71 -2.98 0.75
CA LEU A 525 24.61 -2.55 -0.12
C LEU A 525 23.86 -1.33 0.45
N CYS A 526 23.61 -1.29 1.75
CA CYS A 526 22.94 -0.14 2.37
C CYS A 526 23.75 1.16 2.19
N ARG A 527 25.04 1.14 2.56
CA ARG A 527 25.91 2.31 2.54
C ARG A 527 26.28 2.77 1.13
N ASP A 528 26.78 1.82 0.34
CA ASP A 528 27.48 2.12 -0.92
C ASP A 528 26.51 2.30 -2.09
N VAL A 529 25.25 1.88 -1.92
CA VAL A 529 24.27 1.85 -3.00
C VAL A 529 22.97 2.55 -2.60
N CYS A 530 22.28 2.10 -1.54
CA CYS A 530 21.01 2.69 -1.13
C CYS A 530 21.19 4.16 -0.69
N ALA A 531 22.04 4.38 0.32
CA ALA A 531 22.31 5.72 0.83
C ALA A 531 23.00 6.60 -0.20
N GLU A 532 23.95 6.07 -0.98
CA GLU A 532 24.61 6.83 -2.04
C GLU A 532 23.65 7.27 -3.14
N ARG A 533 22.73 6.41 -3.56
CA ARG A 533 21.65 6.81 -4.49
C ARG A 533 20.84 7.96 -3.88
N MET A 534 20.40 7.82 -2.63
CA MET A 534 19.58 8.84 -1.98
C MET A 534 20.32 10.18 -1.84
N ARG A 535 21.62 10.18 -1.51
CA ARG A 535 22.45 11.40 -1.50
C ARG A 535 22.45 12.10 -2.86
N ARG A 536 22.63 11.34 -3.95
CA ARG A 536 22.63 11.89 -5.31
C ARG A 536 21.26 12.37 -5.75
N VAL A 537 20.19 11.65 -5.41
CA VAL A 537 18.81 12.09 -5.66
C VAL A 537 18.54 13.39 -4.93
N ILE A 538 18.92 13.50 -3.66
CA ILE A 538 18.75 14.71 -2.83
C ILE A 538 19.58 15.89 -3.36
N ASN A 539 20.81 15.65 -3.81
CA ASN A 539 21.67 16.72 -4.36
C ASN A 539 21.34 17.08 -5.81
N GLY A 540 20.57 16.25 -6.51
CA GLY A 540 20.35 16.33 -7.95
C GLY A 540 21.32 15.45 -8.73
N TYR A 541 20.84 14.84 -9.81
CA TYR A 541 21.59 13.91 -10.66
C TYR A 541 21.05 13.93 -12.08
N GLY A 542 21.87 13.60 -13.09
CA GLY A 542 21.38 13.46 -14.48
C GLY A 542 20.71 14.71 -15.06
N GLY A 543 21.07 15.91 -14.57
CA GLY A 543 20.40 17.16 -14.95
C GLY A 543 19.05 17.42 -14.25
N LYS A 544 18.61 16.53 -13.35
CA LYS A 544 17.46 16.75 -12.45
C LYS A 544 17.89 17.59 -11.25
N ALA A 545 17.01 18.50 -10.83
CA ALA A 545 17.19 19.27 -9.60
C ALA A 545 17.15 18.36 -8.36
N GLY A 546 17.88 18.75 -7.32
CA GLY A 546 17.82 18.12 -6.00
C GLY A 546 16.59 18.53 -5.19
N TYR A 547 16.53 18.04 -3.95
CA TYR A 547 15.45 18.28 -3.01
C TYR A 547 15.94 19.02 -1.77
N THR A 548 15.18 20.01 -1.33
CA THR A 548 15.46 20.78 -0.10
C THR A 548 15.02 20.04 1.15
N PRO A 549 15.54 20.37 2.35
CA PRO A 549 15.05 19.78 3.61
C PRO A 549 13.54 19.97 3.83
N GLU A 550 12.98 21.08 3.35
CA GLU A 550 11.55 21.38 3.38
C GLU A 550 10.74 20.41 2.52
N GLN A 551 11.30 19.93 1.41
CA GLN A 551 10.70 18.88 0.57
C GLN A 551 10.98 17.46 1.10
N GLY A 552 11.64 17.34 2.25
CA GLY A 552 12.07 16.07 2.83
C GLY A 552 13.41 15.57 2.29
N GLY A 553 14.19 16.41 1.60
CA GLY A 553 15.51 16.07 1.05
C GLY A 553 16.59 15.93 2.12
N GLU A 554 16.45 14.97 3.03
CA GLU A 554 17.42 14.62 4.08
C GLU A 554 17.20 13.17 4.51
N PHE A 555 18.20 12.55 5.14
CA PHE A 555 18.00 11.31 5.89
C PHE A 555 19.06 11.12 6.97
N ALA A 556 18.68 10.42 8.04
CA ALA A 556 19.61 9.84 9.00
C ALA A 556 20.00 8.43 8.58
N TYR A 557 21.30 8.13 8.64
CA TYR A 557 21.83 6.79 8.48
C TYR A 557 21.99 6.14 9.85
N LEU A 558 21.28 5.04 10.08
CA LEU A 558 21.29 4.30 11.34
C LEU A 558 21.94 2.93 11.16
N GLN A 559 22.83 2.58 12.08
CA GLN A 559 23.24 1.20 12.33
C GLN A 559 22.51 0.65 13.55
N LEU A 560 22.46 -0.67 13.66
CA LEU A 560 21.79 -1.36 14.76
C LEU A 560 22.82 -2.05 15.65
N ASP A 561 22.87 -1.66 16.91
CA ASP A 561 23.62 -2.37 17.94
C ASP A 561 22.68 -3.36 18.64
N LYS A 562 23.12 -4.62 18.73
CA LYS A 562 22.35 -5.73 19.31
C LYS A 562 22.92 -6.06 20.67
N VAL A 563 22.08 -5.97 21.69
CA VAL A 563 22.48 -6.10 23.10
C VAL A 563 21.59 -7.13 23.79
N GLU A 564 22.21 -8.04 24.52
CA GLU A 564 21.51 -8.99 25.40
C GLU A 564 20.90 -8.23 26.59
N ALA A 565 19.67 -8.53 27.04
CA ALA A 565 19.07 -7.74 28.13
C ALA A 565 19.85 -7.83 29.44
N ALA A 566 20.55 -8.94 29.66
CA ALA A 566 21.41 -9.11 30.83
C ALA A 566 22.59 -8.12 30.84
N ASP A 567 23.09 -7.78 29.66
CA ASP A 567 24.25 -6.91 29.47
C ASP A 567 23.86 -5.46 29.20
N ALA A 568 22.56 -5.17 29.10
CA ALA A 568 22.04 -3.84 28.82
C ALA A 568 22.53 -2.75 29.78
N HIS A 569 22.77 -3.08 31.05
CA HIS A 569 23.30 -2.14 32.03
C HIS A 569 24.78 -1.77 31.82
N PHE A 570 25.51 -2.55 31.01
CA PHE A 570 26.94 -2.36 30.75
C PHE A 570 27.21 -1.87 29.33
N GLU A 571 26.44 -2.34 28.35
CA GLU A 571 26.67 -2.07 26.93
C GLU A 571 25.85 -0.88 26.39
N VAL A 572 24.75 -0.51 27.06
CA VAL A 572 23.92 0.62 26.62
C VAL A 572 24.43 1.93 27.18
N ASP A 573 24.62 2.90 26.29
CA ASP A 573 25.12 4.23 26.62
C ASP A 573 24.06 5.34 26.45
N ALA A 574 24.48 6.59 26.71
CA ALA A 574 23.65 7.79 26.53
C ALA A 574 23.12 7.91 25.10
N ALA A 575 23.97 7.61 24.12
CA ALA A 575 23.69 7.83 22.71
C ALA A 575 22.56 6.90 22.25
N HIS A 576 22.61 5.62 22.62
CA HIS A 576 21.51 4.67 22.34
C HIS A 576 20.18 5.15 22.91
N ALA A 577 20.18 5.55 24.18
CA ALA A 577 18.97 6.01 24.85
C ALA A 577 18.43 7.30 24.23
N PHE A 578 19.33 8.23 23.90
CA PHE A 578 19.00 9.47 23.23
C PHE A 578 18.34 9.21 21.87
N GLN A 579 18.96 8.40 21.01
CA GLN A 579 18.43 8.12 19.67
C GLN A 579 17.10 7.36 19.71
N LEU A 580 16.99 6.36 20.58
CA LEU A 580 15.74 5.61 20.74
C LEU A 580 14.60 6.50 21.26
N LEU A 581 14.88 7.37 22.24
CA LEU A 581 13.91 8.31 22.78
C LEU A 581 13.51 9.38 21.75
N ALA A 582 14.47 9.91 20.99
CA ALA A 582 14.20 10.85 19.90
C ALA A 582 13.22 10.23 18.88
N LEU A 583 13.49 9.01 18.41
CA LEU A 583 12.59 8.30 17.52
C LEU A 583 11.21 8.05 18.15
N LYS A 584 11.18 7.54 19.39
CA LYS A 584 9.94 7.12 20.06
C LYS A 584 9.02 8.29 20.41
N ARG A 585 9.59 9.41 20.87
CA ARG A 585 8.85 10.57 21.39
C ARG A 585 8.64 11.65 20.34
N LEU A 586 9.57 11.80 19.40
CA LEU A 586 9.65 12.96 18.51
C LEU A 586 9.52 12.54 17.05
N GLY A 587 9.74 11.25 16.74
CA GLY A 587 9.67 10.74 15.37
C GLY A 587 10.75 11.31 14.46
N VAL A 588 11.89 11.71 15.06
CA VAL A 588 13.07 12.26 14.40
C VAL A 588 14.33 11.65 14.99
N VAL A 589 15.43 11.79 14.28
CA VAL A 589 16.80 11.48 14.70
C VAL A 589 17.59 12.78 14.73
N CYS A 590 18.38 13.01 15.77
CA CYS A 590 19.21 14.20 15.87
C CYS A 590 20.56 13.87 16.49
N ALA A 591 21.57 14.67 16.19
CA ALA A 591 22.86 14.59 16.84
C ALA A 591 22.69 14.79 18.35
N SER A 592 23.33 13.95 19.16
CA SER A 592 23.34 14.13 20.61
C SER A 592 24.22 15.33 20.98
N THR A 593 23.73 16.22 21.84
CA THR A 593 24.54 17.32 22.35
C THR A 593 25.55 16.80 23.39
N GLU A 594 26.78 17.32 23.38
CA GLU A 594 27.73 17.05 24.46
C GLU A 594 27.27 17.68 25.78
N GLY A 595 27.57 17.03 26.90
CA GLY A 595 27.29 17.54 28.25
C GLY A 595 26.51 16.57 29.15
N ALA A 596 26.43 16.91 30.45
CA ALA A 596 25.78 16.08 31.45
C ALA A 596 24.24 16.00 31.30
N VAL A 597 23.66 16.96 30.58
CA VAL A 597 22.23 17.04 30.27
C VAL A 597 22.07 17.26 28.77
N GLN A 598 21.41 16.33 28.10
CA GLN A 598 21.17 16.38 26.66
C GLN A 598 19.71 16.75 26.41
N ARG A 599 19.49 17.75 25.55
CA ARG A 599 18.13 18.15 25.16
C ARG A 599 17.64 17.29 24.00
N LEU A 600 16.59 16.51 24.21
CA LEU A 600 15.94 15.77 23.13
C LEU A 600 15.08 16.71 22.26
N GLY A 601 14.31 17.58 22.91
CA GLY A 601 13.41 18.52 22.26
C GLY A 601 12.22 18.87 23.14
N ARG A 602 11.25 19.56 22.56
CA ARG A 602 10.04 20.03 23.24
C ARG A 602 8.79 19.40 22.65
N VAL A 603 7.90 18.94 23.52
CA VAL A 603 6.54 18.50 23.15
C VAL A 603 5.55 19.34 23.93
N GLU A 604 4.77 20.15 23.22
CA GLU A 604 3.87 21.15 23.82
C GLU A 604 4.66 22.07 24.78
N ASP A 605 4.33 22.08 26.08
CA ASP A 605 5.01 22.87 27.11
C ASP A 605 5.98 22.05 27.99
N CYS A 606 6.32 20.84 27.54
CA CYS A 606 7.21 19.93 28.24
C CYS A 606 8.56 19.79 27.51
N GLU A 607 9.66 20.09 28.19
CA GLU A 607 11.00 19.80 27.71
C GLU A 607 11.39 18.36 28.04
N LEU A 608 11.87 17.63 27.03
CA LEU A 608 12.38 16.28 27.15
C LEU A 608 13.90 16.31 27.24
N LEU A 609 14.43 15.80 28.34
CA LEU A 609 15.87 15.83 28.65
C LEU A 609 16.37 14.43 28.97
N VAL A 610 17.63 14.15 28.63
CA VAL A 610 18.36 12.94 29.04
C VAL A 610 19.49 13.37 29.95
N CYS A 611 19.53 12.81 31.16
CA CYS A 611 20.57 13.06 32.15
C CYS A 611 21.19 11.72 32.56
N ASN A 612 22.32 11.40 31.91
CA ASN A 612 22.99 10.13 32.09
C ASN A 612 23.69 10.03 33.45
N ASP A 613 24.42 11.08 33.82
CA ASP A 613 25.17 11.14 35.07
C ASP A 613 24.57 12.20 36.00
N VAL A 614 23.95 11.73 37.08
CA VAL A 614 23.41 12.62 38.12
C VAL A 614 24.56 13.08 39.02
N ASN A 615 25.13 14.24 38.69
CA ASN A 615 26.17 14.93 39.45
C ASN A 615 25.72 16.36 39.81
N ALA A 616 26.55 17.10 40.57
CA ALA A 616 26.21 18.45 41.01
C ALA A 616 25.99 19.41 39.82
N GLU A 617 26.82 19.31 38.78
CA GLU A 617 26.71 20.13 37.56
C GLU A 617 25.36 19.91 36.85
N ALA A 618 24.98 18.64 36.62
CA ALA A 618 23.72 18.28 35.98
C ALA A 618 22.50 18.80 36.75
N ILE A 619 22.55 18.74 38.09
CA ILE A 619 21.46 19.24 38.94
C ILE A 619 21.32 20.75 38.83
N GLU A 620 22.43 21.50 38.82
CA GLU A 620 22.38 22.96 38.68
C GLU A 620 21.88 23.38 37.29
N ILE A 621 22.31 22.69 36.23
CA ILE A 621 21.80 22.90 34.86
C ILE A 621 20.28 22.67 34.81
N LEU A 622 19.81 21.54 35.34
CA LEU A 622 18.39 21.19 35.33
C LEU A 622 17.54 22.12 36.19
N ALA A 623 18.09 22.64 37.29
CA ALA A 623 17.39 23.58 38.15
C ALA A 623 17.20 24.96 37.50
N ALA A 624 18.18 25.41 36.71
CA ALA A 624 18.09 26.65 35.95
C ALA A 624 17.27 26.52 34.65
N TRP A 625 17.06 25.29 34.16
CA TRP A 625 16.46 25.02 32.85
C TRP A 625 15.10 25.69 32.60
N PRO A 626 14.12 25.65 33.52
CA PRO A 626 12.81 26.27 33.31
C PRO A 626 12.91 27.78 33.03
N GLN A 627 13.78 28.46 33.76
CA GLN A 627 13.98 29.90 33.63
C GLN A 627 14.79 30.27 32.38
N GLN A 628 15.76 29.44 31.99
CA GLN A 628 16.60 29.68 30.81
C GLN A 628 15.88 29.39 29.49
N HIS A 629 15.05 28.35 29.45
CA HIS A 629 14.44 27.85 28.21
C HIS A 629 12.93 28.07 28.14
N GLY A 630 12.32 28.74 29.13
CA GLY A 630 10.88 29.01 29.16
C GLY A 630 10.03 27.74 29.16
N ALA A 631 10.47 26.73 29.91
CA ALA A 631 9.82 25.43 30.01
C ALA A 631 8.93 25.37 31.26
N ALA A 632 7.63 25.14 31.10
CA ALA A 632 6.72 25.02 32.23
C ALA A 632 6.86 23.66 32.94
N ARG A 633 7.27 22.61 32.21
CA ARG A 633 7.40 21.23 32.73
C ARG A 633 8.66 20.58 32.18
N LEU A 634 9.33 19.80 33.02
CA LEU A 634 10.49 19.00 32.63
C LEU A 634 10.16 17.51 32.71
N ALA A 635 10.48 16.77 31.65
CA ALA A 635 10.47 15.31 31.61
C ALA A 635 11.90 14.82 31.40
N ILE A 636 12.50 14.22 32.43
CA ILE A 636 13.93 13.91 32.46
C ILE A 636 14.13 12.40 32.54
N TYR A 637 14.80 11.82 31.55
CA TYR A 637 15.19 10.41 31.58
C TYR A 637 16.58 10.29 32.20
N SER A 638 16.71 9.47 33.22
CA SER A 638 17.97 9.35 33.98
C SER A 638 18.23 7.94 34.48
N THR A 639 19.50 7.63 34.71
CA THR A 639 19.95 6.40 35.38
C THR A 639 19.54 6.37 36.87
N ARG A 640 19.33 7.54 37.50
CA ARG A 640 18.94 7.67 38.92
C ARG A 640 17.73 8.60 39.10
N PRO A 641 16.54 8.22 38.58
CA PRO A 641 15.39 9.12 38.51
C PRO A 641 14.87 9.58 39.88
N LYS A 642 14.89 8.71 40.89
CA LYS A 642 14.43 9.06 42.25
C LYS A 642 15.31 10.13 42.89
N THR A 643 16.63 9.91 42.88
CA THR A 643 17.61 10.86 43.42
C THR A 643 17.52 12.20 42.72
N LEU A 644 17.40 12.19 41.39
CA LEU A 644 17.29 13.43 40.62
C LEU A 644 16.00 14.20 40.96
N SER A 645 14.87 13.50 41.07
CA SER A 645 13.58 14.10 41.43
C SER A 645 13.62 14.75 42.82
N GLU A 646 14.19 14.09 43.82
CA GLU A 646 14.34 14.64 45.17
C GLU A 646 15.24 15.90 45.19
N GLN A 647 16.34 15.88 44.44
CA GLN A 647 17.29 17.00 44.37
C GLN A 647 16.74 18.23 43.64
N LEU A 648 15.91 18.02 42.61
CA LEU A 648 15.21 19.10 41.89
C LEU A 648 14.05 19.66 42.72
N ALA A 649 13.29 18.80 43.40
CA ALA A 649 12.22 19.24 44.30
C ALA A 649 12.77 20.10 45.46
N ALA A 650 13.93 19.75 46.02
CA ALA A 650 14.60 20.56 47.04
C ALA A 650 15.01 21.97 46.56
N ARG A 651 15.13 22.16 45.24
CA ARG A 651 15.43 23.44 44.59
C ARG A 651 14.17 24.14 44.03
N GLY A 652 12.98 23.62 44.33
CA GLY A 652 11.70 24.19 43.89
C GLY A 652 11.36 23.94 42.43
N VAL A 653 12.00 22.95 41.79
CA VAL A 653 11.79 22.62 40.37
C VAL A 653 10.90 21.38 40.28
N GLU A 654 9.73 21.53 39.67
CA GLU A 654 8.82 20.41 39.40
C GLU A 654 9.25 19.68 38.12
N ALA A 655 9.74 18.44 38.27
CA ALA A 655 10.21 17.62 37.16
C ALA A 655 9.70 16.17 37.29
N HIS A 656 9.27 15.59 36.17
CA HIS A 656 8.96 14.18 36.06
C HIS A 656 10.21 13.41 35.63
N CYS A 657 10.80 12.65 36.56
CA CYS A 657 11.99 11.85 36.28
C CYS A 657 11.63 10.40 35.95
N TYR A 658 12.10 9.90 34.81
CA TYR A 658 11.87 8.55 34.30
C TYR A 658 13.17 7.73 34.29
N SER A 659 13.04 6.42 34.49
CA SER A 659 14.17 5.49 34.34
C SER A 659 14.59 5.41 32.86
N LEU A 660 15.86 5.68 32.60
CA LEU A 660 16.46 5.53 31.27
C LEU A 660 16.36 4.07 30.80
N MET A 661 16.62 3.12 31.70
CA MET A 661 16.58 1.69 31.38
C MET A 661 15.17 1.22 31.04
N ASP A 662 14.15 1.65 31.79
CA ASP A 662 12.76 1.28 31.47
C ASP A 662 12.34 1.85 30.11
N ALA A 663 12.81 3.04 29.76
CA ALA A 663 12.54 3.65 28.47
C ALA A 663 13.18 2.87 27.30
N LEU A 664 14.39 2.34 27.51
CA LEU A 664 15.12 1.48 26.56
C LEU A 664 14.45 0.12 26.36
N LEU A 665 14.01 -0.52 27.44
CA LEU A 665 13.37 -1.85 27.41
C LEU A 665 11.92 -1.80 26.89
N SER A 666 11.24 -0.67 27.08
CA SER A 666 9.83 -0.50 26.74
C SER A 666 9.56 -0.64 25.23
N GLY A 667 8.80 -1.67 24.87
CA GLY A 667 8.41 -1.97 23.49
C GLY A 667 9.40 -2.85 22.72
N GLN A 668 10.52 -3.25 23.34
CA GLN A 668 11.52 -4.13 22.73
C GLN A 668 11.40 -5.60 23.18
N ARG A 669 10.85 -5.82 24.38
CA ARG A 669 10.51 -7.17 24.86
C ARG A 669 9.20 -7.63 24.23
N GLY A 670 9.17 -8.85 23.69
CA GLY A 670 7.93 -9.44 23.21
C GLY A 670 6.92 -9.49 24.36
N ASN A 671 5.77 -8.84 24.21
CA ASN A 671 4.71 -8.88 25.22
C ASN A 671 4.42 -10.33 25.63
N ALA A 672 4.76 -10.66 26.88
CA ALA A 672 3.93 -11.58 27.64
C ALA A 672 2.75 -10.74 28.16
N ALA A 673 1.61 -10.92 27.49
CA ALA A 673 0.28 -10.33 27.74
C ALA A 673 0.14 -8.83 27.47
#